data_AF-A0A5F1Z186-F1
#
_entry.id   AF-A0A5F1Z186-F1
#
_cell.length_a   1.000
_cell.length_b   1.000
_cell.length_c   1.000
_cell.angle_alpha   90.00
_cell.angle_beta   90.00
_cell.angle_gamma   90.00
#
_symmetry.space_group_name_H-M   'P 1'
#
loop_
_entity.id
_entity.type
_entity.pdbx_description
1 polymer ?
#
loop_
_entity_poly.entity_id
_entity_poly.type
_entity_poly.pdbx_seq_one_letter_code
_entity_poly.pdbx_strand_id
1 'polypeptide(L)'
;MFRIRTFVFSILTLVLSFSLSAEKNAPINFDAELYAQIVRQSSYQYTAILKSRKVLKDYNGWRKPIDSAFRKLADSSGNPSFPIVYNLVQDNSFNAFAMAGGQFCINSGTLDILDQVISRSESDAKEKMDFYRERYVAGVLSHELSHYYNRHTFNSVKKFYQLKENPTGEAVLDNLKFSQEQEVDADQTGFQLLNKAGYGGDYMIRTLELMSDIENQYKEYIANKKLDKISPESMTSVYFASHPSPNDRLSRFGGDKQELYSLLATMEKTYDDVQFGKNLDQAKSNLERALSKFPGNTHLEKAYAVCLHKIWMATASNEDLKLKPVLDMPSFRDSMVFPDGIRKRAVMRATPGNSAAYQKAKEAYQKVILKTEDPYFVSNYAILLSYSTEENDMNVAKSLAGNAVRAENSIPLANNLGVVFYWTDDQERALEIFRSVGKMVDGKIQNLGSQSKTNPDVQAYLQGIGTSIRQKTQLDPDYVYENFTPILNYVLLESYKEKTPKTKQLASYYIDNYDSSSGWAKHLAQLHGITLPDPSQNAKQNLFKVGGVGPGDKLEDLLKLWGKPDRIQVDKSSGSEFYIYNKKETSFLLSIGSVLQVNMYGDGSPGIDKGVSIGSDRNSAERVFGKRFQKNGAYLGYTQNGNTFVKYRKNRVDQIILQ
;
A
#
# COMPACT_ATOMS: atom_id res chain seq x y z
N MET A 1 -50.46 5.04 -39.72
CA MET A 1 -49.75 3.77 -39.39
C MET A 1 -48.25 4.02 -39.44
N PHE A 2 -47.48 3.47 -38.50
CA PHE A 2 -46.01 3.58 -38.51
C PHE A 2 -45.40 2.65 -39.57
N ARG A 3 -44.28 3.07 -40.19
CA ARG A 3 -43.31 2.18 -40.83
C ARG A 3 -41.98 2.31 -40.12
N ILE A 4 -41.66 1.32 -39.29
CA ILE A 4 -40.36 1.21 -38.62
C ILE A 4 -39.30 0.88 -39.68
N ARG A 5 -38.19 1.63 -39.71
CA ARG A 5 -36.95 1.25 -40.40
C ARG A 5 -35.88 1.01 -39.36
N THR A 6 -35.52 -0.26 -39.16
CA THR A 6 -34.49 -0.68 -38.23
C THR A 6 -33.10 -0.30 -38.78
N PHE A 7 -32.43 0.66 -38.14
CA PHE A 7 -31.02 0.93 -38.44
C PHE A 7 -30.14 -0.09 -37.72
N VAL A 8 -29.50 -0.97 -38.49
CA VAL A 8 -28.47 -1.88 -37.97
C VAL A 8 -27.14 -1.12 -37.95
N PHE A 9 -26.61 -0.87 -36.74
CA PHE A 9 -25.27 -0.35 -36.57
C PHE A 9 -24.24 -1.46 -36.77
N SER A 10 -23.59 -1.49 -37.94
CA SER A 10 -22.43 -2.35 -38.18
C SER A 10 -21.24 -1.85 -37.35
N ILE A 11 -20.89 -2.59 -36.29
CA ILE A 11 -19.65 -2.36 -35.54
C ILE A 11 -18.48 -2.81 -36.41
N LEU A 12 -17.79 -1.84 -37.03
CA LEU A 12 -16.61 -2.12 -37.84
C LEU A 12 -15.41 -2.38 -36.92
N THR A 13 -15.17 -3.64 -36.56
CA THR A 13 -13.96 -4.04 -35.83
C THR A 13 -12.73 -3.83 -36.71
N LEU A 14 -11.99 -2.76 -36.43
CA LEU A 14 -10.74 -2.42 -37.11
C LEU A 14 -9.62 -3.39 -36.69
N VAL A 15 -9.56 -4.54 -37.35
CA VAL A 15 -8.43 -5.46 -37.23
C VAL A 15 -7.22 -4.84 -37.92
N LEU A 16 -6.33 -4.24 -37.13
CA LEU A 16 -5.03 -3.76 -37.59
C LEU A 16 -4.11 -4.96 -37.91
N SER A 17 -4.28 -5.48 -39.11
CA SER A 17 -3.41 -6.50 -39.71
C SER A 17 -2.01 -5.92 -39.98
N PHE A 18 -1.14 -5.91 -38.97
CA PHE A 18 0.26 -5.57 -39.15
C PHE A 18 0.95 -6.62 -40.05
N SER A 19 1.32 -6.20 -41.26
CA SER A 19 2.02 -7.03 -42.25
C SER A 19 3.44 -7.37 -41.80
N LEU A 20 3.58 -8.49 -41.08
CA LEU A 20 4.86 -9.10 -40.72
C LEU A 20 5.59 -9.64 -41.97
N SER A 21 6.21 -8.73 -42.73
CA SER A 21 6.78 -9.05 -44.05
C SER A 21 8.18 -8.49 -44.32
N ALA A 22 8.87 -7.91 -43.32
CA ALA A 22 10.22 -7.34 -43.52
C ALA A 22 11.13 -7.28 -42.27
N GLU A 23 11.09 -8.23 -41.32
CA GLU A 23 11.94 -8.13 -40.12
C GLU A 23 12.44 -9.48 -39.56
N LYS A 24 13.46 -10.08 -40.21
CA LYS A 24 14.09 -11.34 -39.75
C LYS A 24 15.36 -11.20 -38.91
N ASN A 25 16.04 -10.05 -38.95
CA ASN A 25 17.35 -9.83 -38.32
C ASN A 25 17.41 -8.59 -37.39
N ALA A 26 16.28 -7.97 -37.03
CA ALA A 26 16.29 -6.92 -36.02
C ALA A 26 16.57 -7.54 -34.63
N PRO A 27 17.41 -6.90 -33.77
CA PRO A 27 17.60 -7.36 -32.41
C PRO A 27 16.28 -7.29 -31.63
N ILE A 28 16.00 -8.29 -30.81
CA ILE A 28 14.74 -8.35 -30.05
C ILE A 28 14.71 -7.23 -29.01
N ASN A 29 13.84 -6.26 -29.21
CA ASN A 29 13.60 -5.19 -28.25
C ASN A 29 12.61 -5.68 -27.17
N PHE A 30 13.16 -6.19 -26.06
CA PHE A 30 12.37 -6.74 -24.95
C PHE A 30 11.44 -5.70 -24.31
N ASP A 31 11.88 -4.43 -24.19
CA ASP A 31 11.05 -3.33 -23.68
C ASP A 31 9.82 -3.09 -24.58
N ALA A 32 9.98 -3.18 -25.90
CA ALA A 32 8.88 -2.97 -26.84
C ALA A 32 7.84 -4.10 -26.78
N GLU A 33 8.24 -5.37 -26.66
CA GLU A 33 7.30 -6.48 -26.52
C GLU A 33 6.64 -6.50 -25.13
N LEU A 34 7.38 -6.19 -24.06
CA LEU A 34 6.81 -6.03 -22.72
C LEU A 34 5.76 -4.90 -22.69
N TYR A 35 6.04 -3.76 -23.33
CA TYR A 35 5.06 -2.68 -23.48
C TYR A 35 3.84 -3.12 -24.30
N ALA A 36 4.06 -3.80 -25.43
CA ALA A 36 2.98 -4.31 -26.27
C ALA A 36 2.09 -5.31 -25.52
N GLN A 37 2.67 -6.20 -24.70
CA GLN A 37 1.93 -7.09 -23.82
C GLN A 37 1.05 -6.32 -22.83
N ILE A 38 1.60 -5.35 -22.10
CA ILE A 38 0.84 -4.57 -21.11
C ILE A 38 -0.34 -3.83 -21.77
N VAL A 39 -0.18 -3.29 -22.99
CA VAL A 39 -1.26 -2.66 -23.79
C VAL A 39 -2.35 -3.67 -24.21
N ARG A 40 -1.97 -4.91 -24.55
CA ARG A 40 -2.92 -5.99 -24.85
C ARG A 40 -3.68 -6.43 -23.58
N GLN A 41 -3.00 -6.55 -22.44
CA GLN A 41 -3.60 -6.91 -21.16
C GLN A 41 -4.52 -5.82 -20.60
N SER A 42 -4.16 -4.54 -20.73
CA SER A 42 -5.01 -3.43 -20.24
C SER A 42 -6.38 -3.40 -20.92
N SER A 43 -6.45 -3.85 -22.18
CA SER A 43 -7.70 -3.94 -22.96
C SER A 43 -8.65 -5.01 -22.40
N TYR A 44 -8.10 -6.11 -21.85
CA TYR A 44 -8.89 -7.10 -21.10
C TYR A 44 -9.38 -6.52 -19.77
N GLN A 45 -8.49 -5.91 -18.99
CA GLN A 45 -8.82 -5.34 -17.68
C GLN A 45 -9.87 -4.23 -17.76
N TYR A 46 -9.75 -3.32 -18.73
CA TYR A 46 -10.76 -2.32 -19.02
C TYR A 46 -12.12 -2.97 -19.31
N THR A 47 -12.14 -4.06 -20.08
CA THR A 47 -13.36 -4.85 -20.34
C THR A 47 -13.92 -5.53 -19.08
N ALA A 48 -13.08 -5.88 -18.10
CA ALA A 48 -13.51 -6.41 -16.81
C ALA A 48 -14.11 -5.32 -15.90
N ILE A 49 -13.46 -4.15 -15.83
CA ILE A 49 -13.92 -2.96 -15.09
C ILE A 49 -15.30 -2.50 -15.58
N LEU A 50 -15.51 -2.45 -16.90
CA LEU A 50 -16.80 -2.08 -17.51
C LEU A 50 -17.90 -3.14 -17.35
N LYS A 51 -17.57 -4.35 -16.87
CA LYS A 51 -18.55 -5.39 -16.49
C LYS A 51 -18.88 -5.37 -14.99
N SER A 52 -17.93 -4.99 -14.14
CA SER A 52 -18.15 -4.90 -12.69
C SER A 52 -18.76 -3.57 -12.25
N ARG A 53 -18.64 -2.51 -13.06
CA ARG A 53 -19.20 -1.17 -12.78
C ARG A 53 -20.36 -0.82 -13.71
N LYS A 54 -21.34 -0.07 -13.22
CA LYS A 54 -22.42 0.52 -14.04
C LYS A 54 -21.85 1.66 -14.89
N VAL A 55 -21.75 1.43 -16.19
CA VAL A 55 -21.31 2.44 -17.18
C VAL A 55 -22.42 3.46 -17.44
N LEU A 56 -22.06 4.73 -17.62
CA LEU A 56 -22.96 5.86 -17.90
C LEU A 56 -22.68 6.43 -19.30
N LYS A 57 -23.74 6.73 -20.06
CA LYS A 57 -23.64 7.28 -21.43
C LYS A 57 -23.28 8.77 -21.47
N ASP A 58 -23.73 9.50 -20.44
CA ASP A 58 -23.44 10.89 -20.11
C ASP A 58 -23.77 11.06 -18.61
N TYR A 59 -23.31 12.15 -18.00
CA TYR A 59 -23.60 12.50 -16.62
C TYR A 59 -23.73 14.01 -16.49
N ASN A 60 -24.91 14.52 -16.12
CA ASN A 60 -25.21 15.96 -15.92
C ASN A 60 -24.74 16.90 -17.07
N GLY A 61 -24.61 16.41 -18.31
CA GLY A 61 -24.12 17.15 -19.48
C GLY A 61 -22.59 17.20 -19.65
N TRP A 62 -21.81 16.56 -18.77
CA TRP A 62 -20.35 16.60 -18.77
C TRP A 62 -19.68 16.01 -20.01
N ARG A 63 -20.38 15.15 -20.78
CA ARG A 63 -19.80 14.52 -21.97
C ARG A 63 -19.22 15.54 -22.96
N LYS A 64 -19.92 16.63 -23.25
CA LYS A 64 -19.45 17.67 -24.20
C LYS A 64 -18.17 18.37 -23.70
N PRO A 65 -18.08 18.89 -22.46
CA PRO A 65 -16.83 19.36 -21.87
C PRO A 65 -15.68 18.34 -21.94
N ILE A 66 -15.94 17.06 -21.65
CA ILE A 66 -14.92 16.00 -21.68
C ILE A 66 -14.43 15.70 -23.10
N ASP A 67 -15.35 15.54 -24.07
CA ASP A 67 -15.05 15.37 -25.50
C ASP A 67 -14.28 16.58 -26.08
N SER A 68 -14.42 17.77 -25.48
CA SER A 68 -13.69 18.99 -25.84
C SER A 68 -12.28 19.01 -25.25
N ALA A 69 -12.17 18.80 -23.93
CA ALA A 69 -10.92 18.78 -23.19
C ALA A 69 -9.94 17.70 -23.72
N PHE A 70 -10.41 16.46 -23.88
CA PHE A 70 -9.57 15.38 -24.43
C PHE A 70 -8.99 15.71 -25.80
N ARG A 71 -9.81 16.25 -26.72
CA ARG A 71 -9.36 16.64 -28.06
C ARG A 71 -8.27 17.70 -27.97
N LYS A 72 -8.54 18.80 -27.27
CA LYS A 72 -7.62 19.94 -27.18
C LYS A 72 -6.30 19.56 -26.50
N LEU A 73 -6.33 18.71 -25.47
CA LEU A 73 -5.14 18.19 -24.80
C LEU A 73 -4.36 17.22 -25.70
N ALA A 74 -5.03 16.31 -26.42
CA ALA A 74 -4.38 15.39 -27.34
C ALA A 74 -3.69 16.13 -28.50
N ASP A 75 -4.40 17.04 -29.15
CA ASP A 75 -3.89 17.87 -30.26
C ASP A 75 -2.68 18.73 -29.83
N SER A 76 -2.66 19.18 -28.56
CA SER A 76 -1.59 20.02 -28.00
C SER A 76 -0.39 19.25 -27.42
N SER A 77 -0.45 17.91 -27.41
CA SER A 77 0.57 17.07 -26.78
C SER A 77 1.88 16.97 -27.55
N GLY A 78 1.81 17.07 -28.89
CA GLY A 78 2.92 16.75 -29.80
C GLY A 78 3.15 15.24 -30.00
N ASN A 79 2.36 14.38 -29.35
CA ASN A 79 2.35 12.94 -29.61
C ASN A 79 1.49 12.59 -30.84
N PRO A 80 1.70 11.42 -31.47
CA PRO A 80 0.78 10.91 -32.49
C PRO A 80 -0.66 10.81 -31.97
N SER A 81 -1.63 11.20 -32.80
CA SER A 81 -3.05 11.08 -32.45
C SER A 81 -3.43 9.61 -32.21
N PHE A 82 -4.10 9.36 -31.09
CA PHE A 82 -4.59 8.04 -30.68
C PHE A 82 -6.11 8.09 -30.48
N PRO A 83 -6.84 6.98 -30.64
CA PRO A 83 -8.27 6.95 -30.39
C PRO A 83 -8.54 7.13 -28.89
N ILE A 84 -9.04 8.30 -28.51
CA ILE A 84 -9.52 8.58 -27.15
C ILE A 84 -10.70 7.64 -26.84
N VAL A 85 -10.47 6.66 -25.97
CA VAL A 85 -11.49 5.71 -25.52
C VAL A 85 -11.69 5.94 -24.03
N TYR A 86 -12.83 6.54 -23.65
CA TYR A 86 -13.17 6.74 -22.24
C TYR A 86 -14.59 6.25 -21.93
N ASN A 87 -14.85 5.93 -20.67
CA ASN A 87 -16.19 5.68 -20.15
C ASN A 87 -16.41 6.40 -18.82
N LEU A 88 -17.63 6.88 -18.61
CA LEU A 88 -18.11 7.34 -17.31
C LEU A 88 -18.61 6.13 -16.51
N VAL A 89 -18.25 6.02 -15.24
CA VAL A 89 -18.70 4.93 -14.35
C VAL A 89 -19.40 5.47 -13.11
N GLN A 90 -20.50 4.82 -12.72
CA GLN A 90 -21.23 5.16 -11.51
C GLN A 90 -20.41 4.73 -10.28
N ASP A 91 -19.77 5.71 -9.68
CA ASP A 91 -19.00 5.63 -8.44
C ASP A 91 -18.99 7.05 -7.85
N ASN A 92 -19.22 7.17 -6.54
CA ASN A 92 -19.37 8.47 -5.87
C ASN A 92 -18.03 9.01 -5.33
N SER A 93 -16.93 8.25 -5.47
CA SER A 93 -15.59 8.72 -5.11
C SER A 93 -14.99 9.63 -6.19
N PHE A 94 -14.16 10.59 -5.75
CA PHE A 94 -13.31 11.39 -6.63
C PHE A 94 -12.19 10.50 -7.19
N ASN A 95 -12.31 10.08 -8.45
CA ASN A 95 -11.28 9.35 -9.17
C ASN A 95 -11.41 9.47 -10.69
N ALA A 96 -10.28 9.43 -11.38
CA ALA A 96 -10.15 9.15 -12.80
C ALA A 96 -8.87 8.32 -12.99
N PHE A 97 -8.78 7.48 -14.02
CA PHE A 97 -7.55 6.73 -14.28
C PHE A 97 -7.34 6.42 -15.77
N ALA A 98 -6.08 6.50 -16.19
CA ALA A 98 -5.59 6.02 -17.47
C ALA A 98 -5.08 4.57 -17.41
N MET A 99 -5.56 3.72 -18.30
CA MET A 99 -5.01 2.40 -18.59
C MET A 99 -3.84 2.50 -19.57
N ALA A 100 -2.86 1.59 -19.47
CA ALA A 100 -1.65 1.59 -20.33
C ALA A 100 -1.94 1.60 -21.86
N GLY A 101 -3.07 1.05 -22.30
CA GLY A 101 -3.52 1.09 -23.69
C GLY A 101 -4.24 2.38 -24.13
N GLY A 102 -4.22 3.44 -23.32
CA GLY A 102 -4.88 4.72 -23.62
C GLY A 102 -6.40 4.71 -23.41
N GLN A 103 -6.91 3.77 -22.60
CA GLN A 103 -8.31 3.72 -22.20
C GLN A 103 -8.52 4.43 -20.86
N PHE A 104 -9.59 5.22 -20.70
CA PHE A 104 -9.82 6.04 -19.51
C PHE A 104 -11.14 5.71 -18.80
N CYS A 105 -11.13 5.74 -17.47
CA CYS A 105 -12.35 5.76 -16.66
C CYS A 105 -12.45 7.05 -15.86
N ILE A 106 -13.67 7.59 -15.73
CA ILE A 106 -13.96 8.77 -14.92
C ILE A 106 -15.18 8.46 -14.04
N ASN A 107 -15.04 8.63 -12.72
CA ASN A 107 -16.13 8.41 -11.78
C ASN A 107 -17.15 9.57 -11.82
N SER A 108 -18.45 9.26 -11.61
CA SER A 108 -19.49 10.28 -11.46
C SER A 108 -19.20 11.27 -10.32
N GLY A 109 -18.67 10.81 -9.18
CA GLY A 109 -18.37 11.65 -8.02
C GLY A 109 -17.31 12.72 -8.32
N THR A 110 -16.34 12.43 -9.19
CA THR A 110 -15.39 13.44 -9.71
C THR A 110 -16.13 14.61 -10.36
N LEU A 111 -17.13 14.31 -11.18
CA LEU A 111 -17.90 15.29 -11.93
C LEU A 111 -18.83 16.11 -11.02
N ASP A 112 -19.48 15.47 -10.04
CA ASP A 112 -20.28 16.15 -9.00
C ASP A 112 -19.44 17.10 -8.15
N ILE A 113 -18.21 16.71 -7.81
CA ILE A 113 -17.29 17.52 -7.02
C ILE A 113 -16.78 18.70 -7.85
N LEU A 114 -16.40 18.49 -9.12
CA LEU A 114 -16.03 19.60 -10.01
C LEU A 114 -17.18 20.59 -10.20
N ASP A 115 -18.43 20.13 -10.38
CA ASP A 115 -19.60 21.01 -10.46
C ASP A 115 -19.79 21.85 -9.18
N GLN A 116 -19.59 21.25 -8.00
CA GLN A 116 -19.64 21.95 -6.72
C GLN A 116 -18.53 23.00 -6.56
N VAL A 117 -17.31 22.70 -7.02
CA VAL A 117 -16.16 23.62 -6.96
C VAL A 117 -16.38 24.78 -7.91
N ILE A 118 -16.73 24.53 -9.18
CA ILE A 118 -17.05 25.57 -10.17
C ILE A 118 -18.14 26.50 -9.62
N SER A 119 -19.22 25.94 -9.08
CA SER A 119 -20.35 26.70 -8.52
C SER A 119 -20.03 27.52 -7.25
N ARG A 120 -18.86 27.31 -6.63
CA ARG A 120 -18.37 28.07 -5.46
C ARG A 120 -17.26 29.06 -5.82
N SER A 121 -16.39 28.70 -6.75
CA SER A 121 -15.18 29.46 -7.09
C SER A 121 -15.38 30.47 -8.23
N GLU A 122 -16.33 30.25 -9.15
CA GLU A 122 -16.51 31.07 -10.35
C GLU A 122 -17.83 31.87 -10.26
N SER A 123 -17.72 33.20 -10.27
CA SER A 123 -18.87 34.09 -10.00
C SER A 123 -19.96 34.08 -11.07
N ASP A 124 -19.62 33.72 -12.31
CA ASP A 124 -20.52 33.54 -13.45
C ASP A 124 -20.60 32.07 -13.93
N ALA A 125 -20.41 31.14 -12.98
CA ALA A 125 -20.55 29.69 -13.21
C ALA A 125 -21.88 29.29 -13.86
N LYS A 126 -22.98 29.99 -13.56
CA LYS A 126 -24.32 29.66 -14.07
C LYS A 126 -24.44 29.92 -15.56
N GLU A 127 -23.83 31.02 -16.01
CA GLU A 127 -23.83 31.49 -17.39
C GLU A 127 -22.78 30.77 -18.24
N LYS A 128 -21.69 30.29 -17.62
CA LYS A 128 -20.50 29.72 -18.29
C LYS A 128 -20.16 28.29 -17.87
N MET A 129 -21.11 27.52 -17.34
CA MET A 129 -20.84 26.19 -16.76
C MET A 129 -20.00 25.29 -17.68
N ASP A 130 -20.37 25.11 -18.95
CA ASP A 130 -19.60 24.30 -19.92
C ASP A 130 -18.14 24.77 -20.11
N PHE A 131 -17.90 26.08 -20.11
CA PHE A 131 -16.57 26.69 -20.28
C PHE A 131 -15.65 26.41 -19.08
N TYR A 132 -16.22 26.38 -17.87
CA TYR A 132 -15.50 26.04 -16.65
C TYR A 132 -15.33 24.54 -16.47
N ARG A 133 -16.38 23.75 -16.73
CA ARG A 133 -16.32 22.29 -16.76
C ARG A 133 -15.18 21.79 -17.63
N GLU A 134 -15.05 22.33 -18.85
CA GLU A 134 -13.97 21.97 -19.78
C GLU A 134 -12.58 22.19 -19.17
N ARG A 135 -12.36 23.32 -18.46
CA ARG A 135 -11.08 23.67 -17.85
C ARG A 135 -10.75 22.84 -16.61
N TYR A 136 -11.72 22.68 -15.72
CA TYR A 136 -11.54 21.91 -14.49
C TYR A 136 -11.33 20.42 -14.78
N VAL A 137 -12.05 19.83 -15.75
CA VAL A 137 -11.78 18.44 -16.16
C VAL A 137 -10.53 18.32 -17.02
N ALA A 138 -10.14 19.36 -17.78
CA ALA A 138 -8.83 19.36 -18.45
C ALA A 138 -7.68 19.28 -17.44
N GLY A 139 -7.81 19.86 -16.24
CA GLY A 139 -6.87 19.68 -15.12
C GLY A 139 -6.64 18.20 -14.82
N VAL A 140 -7.69 17.51 -14.39
CA VAL A 140 -7.69 16.06 -14.09
C VAL A 140 -7.18 15.24 -15.29
N LEU A 141 -7.72 15.48 -16.49
CA LEU A 141 -7.35 14.73 -17.69
C LEU A 141 -5.90 14.95 -18.12
N SER A 142 -5.30 16.11 -17.85
CA SER A 142 -3.90 16.38 -18.18
C SER A 142 -2.92 15.59 -17.31
N HIS A 143 -3.27 15.31 -16.04
CA HIS A 143 -2.52 14.41 -15.16
C HIS A 143 -2.61 12.96 -15.68
N GLU A 144 -3.82 12.47 -15.95
CA GLU A 144 -4.04 11.11 -16.47
C GLU A 144 -3.42 10.87 -17.86
N LEU A 145 -3.50 11.85 -18.76
CA LEU A 145 -2.80 11.79 -20.05
C LEU A 145 -1.28 11.74 -19.88
N SER A 146 -0.73 12.35 -18.84
CA SER A 146 0.71 12.33 -18.58
C SER A 146 1.19 10.98 -18.08
N HIS A 147 0.43 10.30 -17.21
CA HIS A 147 0.70 8.89 -16.84
C HIS A 147 0.76 7.96 -18.07
N TYR A 148 -0.12 8.20 -19.05
CA TYR A 148 -0.10 7.50 -20.33
C TYR A 148 1.12 7.87 -21.20
N TYR A 149 1.35 9.16 -21.48
CA TYR A 149 2.45 9.61 -22.35
C TYR A 149 3.84 9.24 -21.81
N ASN A 150 4.05 9.42 -20.50
CA ASN A 150 5.32 9.12 -19.82
C ASN A 150 5.45 7.61 -19.49
N ARG A 151 4.43 6.82 -19.85
CA ARG A 151 4.33 5.36 -19.75
C ARG A 151 4.55 4.85 -18.32
N HIS A 152 3.95 5.51 -17.33
CA HIS A 152 4.20 5.19 -15.92
C HIS A 152 3.83 3.76 -15.56
N THR A 153 2.75 3.19 -16.12
CA THR A 153 2.43 1.76 -15.94
C THR A 153 3.55 0.85 -16.44
N PHE A 154 4.17 1.16 -17.58
CA PHE A 154 5.30 0.40 -18.12
C PHE A 154 6.55 0.53 -17.26
N ASN A 155 6.89 1.75 -16.83
CA ASN A 155 8.08 2.00 -16.01
C ASN A 155 7.96 1.29 -14.65
N SER A 156 6.78 1.30 -14.05
CA SER A 156 6.50 0.58 -12.80
C SER A 156 6.50 -0.94 -12.99
N VAL A 157 5.86 -1.47 -14.03
CA VAL A 157 5.97 -2.89 -14.40
C VAL A 157 7.44 -3.28 -14.58
N LYS A 158 8.22 -2.50 -15.34
CA LYS A 158 9.63 -2.76 -15.60
C LYS A 158 10.46 -2.77 -14.31
N LYS A 159 10.16 -1.88 -13.35
CA LYS A 159 10.79 -1.85 -12.03
C LYS A 159 10.46 -3.12 -11.22
N PHE A 160 9.19 -3.54 -11.16
CA PHE A 160 8.81 -4.82 -10.53
C PHE A 160 9.47 -6.03 -11.22
N TYR A 161 9.44 -6.06 -12.54
CA TYR A 161 10.04 -7.09 -13.40
C TYR A 161 11.57 -7.17 -13.28
N GLN A 162 12.25 -6.11 -12.84
CA GLN A 162 13.69 -6.13 -12.55
C GLN A 162 14.03 -6.69 -11.16
N LEU A 163 13.13 -6.53 -10.18
CA LEU A 163 13.29 -7.14 -8.85
C LEU A 163 13.23 -8.68 -8.97
N LYS A 164 13.94 -9.38 -8.08
CA LYS A 164 14.20 -10.84 -8.21
C LYS A 164 13.28 -11.74 -7.37
N GLU A 165 12.37 -11.18 -6.59
CA GLU A 165 11.57 -11.91 -5.62
C GLU A 165 10.10 -11.98 -6.06
N ASN A 166 9.62 -13.20 -6.34
CA ASN A 166 8.33 -13.48 -6.97
C ASN A 166 7.12 -12.74 -6.36
N PRO A 167 6.33 -12.06 -7.22
CA PRO A 167 4.88 -12.05 -7.11
C PRO A 167 4.23 -12.62 -8.40
N THR A 168 3.04 -13.18 -8.29
CA THR A 168 2.22 -13.52 -9.48
C THR A 168 1.73 -12.23 -10.15
N GLY A 169 1.71 -12.22 -11.49
CA GLY A 169 1.44 -11.01 -12.28
C GLY A 169 0.11 -10.32 -11.93
N GLU A 170 -0.97 -11.07 -11.67
CA GLU A 170 -2.27 -10.49 -11.30
C GLU A 170 -2.19 -9.53 -10.10
N ALA A 171 -1.36 -9.85 -9.09
CA ALA A 171 -1.18 -9.00 -7.91
C ALA A 171 -0.47 -7.67 -8.22
N VAL A 172 0.25 -7.56 -9.34
CA VAL A 172 1.01 -6.36 -9.72
C VAL A 172 0.09 -5.30 -10.33
N LEU A 173 -0.82 -5.65 -11.24
CA LEU A 173 -1.70 -4.66 -11.87
C LEU A 173 -2.80 -4.14 -10.93
N ASP A 174 -3.34 -4.99 -10.06
CA ASP A 174 -4.36 -4.57 -9.08
C ASP A 174 -3.77 -3.72 -7.93
N ASN A 175 -2.43 -3.68 -7.80
CA ASN A 175 -1.71 -2.86 -6.81
C ASN A 175 -0.73 -1.86 -7.46
N LEU A 176 -0.89 -1.52 -8.74
CA LEU A 176 0.09 -0.74 -9.50
C LEU A 176 0.03 0.77 -9.21
N LYS A 177 0.36 1.11 -7.97
CA LYS A 177 0.55 2.47 -7.47
C LYS A 177 1.76 3.11 -8.14
N PHE A 178 1.64 4.38 -8.54
CA PHE A 178 2.77 5.13 -9.09
C PHE A 178 3.71 5.61 -7.97
N SER A 179 5.00 5.78 -8.29
CA SER A 179 5.97 6.34 -7.35
C SER A 179 5.79 7.86 -7.21
N GLN A 180 6.31 8.43 -6.12
CA GLN A 180 6.32 9.87 -5.91
C GLN A 180 6.97 10.66 -7.07
N GLU A 181 7.98 10.06 -7.70
CA GLU A 181 8.68 10.61 -8.87
C GLU A 181 7.75 10.67 -10.09
N GLN A 182 6.99 9.60 -10.36
CA GLN A 182 6.02 9.51 -11.47
C GLN A 182 4.84 10.46 -11.28
N GLU A 183 4.42 10.68 -10.04
CA GLU A 183 3.33 11.58 -9.71
C GLU A 183 3.70 13.04 -9.93
N VAL A 184 4.89 13.44 -9.49
CA VAL A 184 5.44 14.78 -9.76
C VAL A 184 5.73 14.97 -11.25
N ASP A 185 6.21 13.95 -11.96
CA ASP A 185 6.43 14.01 -13.41
C ASP A 185 5.12 14.13 -14.21
N ALA A 186 4.06 13.42 -13.77
CA ALA A 186 2.72 13.55 -14.35
C ALA A 186 2.11 14.94 -14.12
N ASP A 187 2.29 15.53 -12.94
CA ASP A 187 1.85 16.90 -12.66
C ASP A 187 2.60 17.94 -13.50
N GLN A 188 3.93 17.82 -13.60
CA GLN A 188 4.75 18.74 -14.40
C GLN A 188 4.42 18.64 -15.89
N THR A 189 4.24 17.42 -16.40
CA THR A 189 3.85 17.17 -17.79
C THR A 189 2.43 17.69 -18.07
N GLY A 190 1.47 17.45 -17.16
CA GLY A 190 0.10 17.95 -17.28
C GLY A 190 0.01 19.47 -17.20
N PHE A 191 0.77 20.12 -16.31
CA PHE A 191 0.91 21.58 -16.26
C PHE A 191 1.46 22.15 -17.58
N GLN A 192 2.49 21.54 -18.18
CA GLN A 192 2.97 21.94 -19.50
C GLN A 192 1.92 21.72 -20.59
N LEU A 193 1.16 20.62 -20.52
CA LEU A 193 0.11 20.28 -21.48
C LEU A 193 -1.07 21.27 -21.43
N LEU A 194 -1.51 21.67 -20.24
CA LEU A 194 -2.54 22.70 -20.04
C LEU A 194 -2.12 24.08 -20.57
N ASN A 195 -0.84 24.44 -20.40
CA ASN A 195 -0.29 25.68 -20.96
C ASN A 195 -0.24 25.61 -22.50
N LYS A 196 0.28 24.53 -23.09
CA LYS A 196 0.27 24.30 -24.55
C LYS A 196 -1.15 24.31 -25.13
N ALA A 197 -2.10 23.69 -24.43
CA ALA A 197 -3.51 23.67 -24.80
C ALA A 197 -4.25 24.99 -24.54
N GLY A 198 -3.60 26.05 -24.07
CA GLY A 198 -4.25 27.34 -23.82
C GLY A 198 -5.41 27.25 -22.81
N TYR A 199 -5.27 26.39 -21.81
CA TYR A 199 -6.11 26.39 -20.60
C TYR A 199 -5.44 27.17 -19.46
N GLY A 200 -4.11 27.15 -19.41
CA GLY A 200 -3.31 27.72 -18.32
C GLY A 200 -2.98 26.67 -17.26
N GLY A 201 -1.72 26.64 -16.82
CA GLY A 201 -1.21 25.67 -15.85
C GLY A 201 -1.90 25.73 -14.48
N ASP A 202 -2.53 26.85 -14.14
CA ASP A 202 -3.27 27.07 -12.89
C ASP A 202 -4.39 26.04 -12.66
N TYR A 203 -4.93 25.42 -13.73
CA TYR A 203 -5.91 24.34 -13.59
C TYR A 203 -5.30 23.00 -13.10
N MET A 204 -3.99 22.81 -13.20
CA MET A 204 -3.29 21.74 -12.46
C MET A 204 -3.25 22.09 -10.97
N ILE A 205 -2.82 23.31 -10.64
CA ILE A 205 -2.71 23.80 -9.25
C ILE A 205 -4.07 23.68 -8.55
N ARG A 206 -5.16 24.15 -9.18
CA ARG A 206 -6.54 24.01 -8.68
C ARG A 206 -6.99 22.56 -8.50
N THR A 207 -6.50 21.63 -9.35
CA THR A 207 -6.80 20.19 -9.22
C THR A 207 -6.10 19.60 -8.00
N LEU A 208 -4.84 19.95 -7.79
CA LEU A 208 -4.06 19.53 -6.62
C LEU A 208 -4.56 20.17 -5.31
N GLU A 209 -4.98 21.44 -5.34
CA GLU A 209 -5.65 22.11 -4.20
C GLU A 209 -6.95 21.39 -3.81
N LEU A 210 -7.80 21.07 -4.80
CA LEU A 210 -9.03 20.32 -4.57
C LEU A 210 -8.78 18.93 -3.96
N MET A 211 -7.74 18.23 -4.44
CA MET A 211 -7.33 16.95 -3.87
C MET A 211 -6.87 17.10 -2.40
N SER A 212 -6.10 18.15 -2.08
CA SER A 212 -5.74 18.49 -0.70
C SER A 212 -6.97 18.75 0.18
N ASP A 213 -7.95 19.50 -0.32
CA ASP A 213 -9.20 19.78 0.41
C ASP A 213 -10.04 18.52 0.66
N ILE A 214 -10.13 17.61 -0.31
CA ILE A 214 -10.80 16.30 -0.15
C ILE A 214 -10.09 15.45 0.90
N GLU A 215 -8.75 15.39 0.86
CA GLU A 215 -7.95 14.65 1.83
C GLU A 215 -8.16 15.20 3.25
N ASN A 216 -8.12 16.53 3.40
CA ASN A 216 -8.29 17.18 4.68
C ASN A 216 -9.69 16.98 5.25
N GLN A 217 -10.76 17.15 4.45
CA GLN A 217 -12.14 16.86 4.88
C GLN A 217 -12.32 15.40 5.33
N TYR A 218 -11.63 14.46 4.68
CA TYR A 218 -11.64 13.04 5.07
C TYR A 218 -10.86 12.79 6.37
N LYS A 219 -9.67 13.40 6.54
CA LYS A 219 -8.91 13.41 7.81
C LYS A 219 -9.75 13.99 8.96
N GLU A 220 -10.51 15.05 8.72
CA GLU A 220 -11.45 15.64 9.71
C GLU A 220 -12.61 14.70 10.04
N TYR A 221 -13.21 14.05 9.04
CA TYR A 221 -14.32 13.13 9.25
C TYR A 221 -13.94 11.96 10.18
N ILE A 222 -12.77 11.35 9.95
CA ILE A 222 -12.26 10.26 10.80
C ILE A 222 -12.09 10.73 12.25
N ALA A 223 -11.42 11.88 12.43
CA ALA A 223 -11.16 12.45 13.75
C ALA A 223 -12.46 12.76 14.51
N ASN A 224 -13.43 13.40 13.83
CA ASN A 224 -14.73 13.76 14.41
C ASN A 224 -15.61 12.55 14.75
N LYS A 225 -15.40 11.40 14.10
CA LYS A 225 -16.18 10.18 14.34
C LYS A 225 -15.62 9.27 15.44
N LYS A 226 -14.40 9.51 15.94
CA LYS A 226 -13.66 8.57 16.81
C LYS A 226 -13.64 7.13 16.26
N LEU A 227 -13.56 6.98 14.94
CA LEU A 227 -13.38 5.67 14.33
C LEU A 227 -12.04 5.06 14.81
N ASP A 228 -12.03 3.75 15.02
CA ASP A 228 -10.81 2.99 15.32
C ASP A 228 -9.79 3.31 14.21
N LYS A 229 -8.56 3.75 14.54
CA LYS A 229 -7.62 4.39 13.58
C LYS A 229 -7.13 3.45 12.45
N ILE A 230 -7.64 2.22 12.40
CA ILE A 230 -7.33 1.14 11.47
C ILE A 230 -8.62 0.52 10.88
N SER A 231 -9.78 1.18 11.02
CA SER A 231 -11.02 0.72 10.39
C SER A 231 -10.96 0.87 8.86
N PRO A 232 -11.71 0.07 8.08
CA PRO A 232 -11.74 0.24 6.62
C PRO A 232 -12.18 1.64 6.18
N GLU A 233 -13.06 2.29 6.95
CA GLU A 233 -13.54 3.65 6.69
C GLU A 233 -12.50 4.73 7.07
N SER A 234 -11.49 4.41 7.89
CA SER A 234 -10.34 5.28 8.16
C SER A 234 -9.14 5.00 7.25
N MET A 235 -9.08 3.81 6.63
CA MET A 235 -8.04 3.45 5.66
C MET A 235 -8.35 4.03 4.28
N THR A 236 -8.03 5.32 4.14
CA THR A 236 -7.84 6.06 2.86
C THR A 236 -9.06 6.18 1.93
N SER A 237 -9.36 7.41 1.50
CA SER A 237 -9.82 7.61 0.12
C SER A 237 -8.78 6.96 -0.79
N VAL A 238 -9.22 6.07 -1.70
CA VAL A 238 -8.35 5.17 -2.49
C VAL A 238 -7.16 5.89 -3.13
N TYR A 239 -7.35 7.17 -3.49
CA TYR A 239 -6.32 8.07 -3.98
C TYR A 239 -5.12 8.22 -3.01
N PHE A 240 -5.32 8.54 -1.74
CA PHE A 240 -4.20 8.78 -0.80
C PHE A 240 -3.57 7.48 -0.28
N ALA A 241 -4.05 6.31 -0.74
CA ALA A 241 -3.32 5.07 -0.64
C ALA A 241 -2.26 4.90 -1.76
N SER A 242 -2.40 5.60 -2.89
CA SER A 242 -1.63 5.40 -4.12
C SER A 242 -0.86 6.61 -4.61
N HIS A 243 -1.16 7.82 -4.12
CA HIS A 243 -0.54 9.08 -4.53
C HIS A 243 0.14 9.79 -3.34
N PRO A 244 1.24 10.54 -3.53
CA PRO A 244 1.89 11.36 -2.50
C PRO A 244 1.01 12.47 -1.94
N SER A 245 1.49 13.10 -0.86
CA SER A 245 0.95 14.35 -0.32
C SER A 245 0.70 15.38 -1.43
N PRO A 246 -0.54 15.92 -1.52
CA PRO A 246 -0.84 17.08 -2.36
C PRO A 246 0.05 18.29 -2.05
N ASN A 247 0.49 18.49 -0.81
CA ASN A 247 1.37 19.60 -0.44
C ASN A 247 2.78 19.43 -1.02
N ASP A 248 3.33 18.22 -1.07
CA ASP A 248 4.63 17.98 -1.73
C ASP A 248 4.54 18.22 -3.25
N ARG A 249 3.42 17.82 -3.86
CA ARG A 249 3.13 18.03 -5.29
C ARG A 249 2.94 19.52 -5.59
N LEU A 250 2.13 20.23 -4.80
CA LEU A 250 1.90 21.68 -4.89
C LEU A 250 3.18 22.51 -4.67
N SER A 251 4.10 22.06 -3.80
CA SER A 251 5.39 22.75 -3.57
C SER A 251 6.28 22.85 -4.82
N ARG A 252 6.04 22.02 -5.84
CA ARG A 252 6.81 22.01 -7.09
C ARG A 252 6.39 23.12 -8.06
N PHE A 253 5.27 23.80 -7.79
CA PHE A 253 4.73 24.87 -8.63
C PHE A 253 5.03 26.25 -8.02
N GLY A 254 5.47 27.18 -8.88
CA GLY A 254 5.76 28.56 -8.49
C GLY A 254 4.49 29.38 -8.26
N GLY A 255 4.50 30.24 -7.24
CA GLY A 255 3.40 31.16 -6.91
C GLY A 255 3.38 31.53 -5.43
N ASP A 256 2.52 32.46 -5.05
CA ASP A 256 2.49 33.09 -3.71
C ASP A 256 2.34 32.09 -2.54
N LYS A 257 1.77 30.90 -2.79
CA LYS A 257 1.60 29.82 -1.81
C LYS A 257 2.75 28.81 -1.77
N GLN A 258 3.75 28.89 -2.64
CA GLN A 258 4.79 27.85 -2.78
C GLN A 258 5.57 27.61 -1.48
N GLU A 259 5.93 28.66 -0.74
CA GLU A 259 6.56 28.52 0.58
C GLU A 259 5.66 27.83 1.59
N LEU A 260 4.34 28.08 1.54
CA LEU A 260 3.37 27.45 2.43
C LEU A 260 3.26 25.96 2.15
N TYR A 261 3.12 25.56 0.89
CA TYR A 261 3.08 24.14 0.51
C TYR A 261 4.40 23.42 0.81
N SER A 262 5.55 24.07 0.55
CA SER A 262 6.88 23.54 0.92
C SER A 262 7.00 23.30 2.43
N LEU A 263 6.46 24.22 3.24
CA LEU A 263 6.43 24.08 4.69
C LEU A 263 5.46 22.97 5.14
N LEU A 264 4.26 22.90 4.58
CA LEU A 264 3.28 21.85 4.89
C LEU A 264 3.81 20.46 4.55
N ALA A 265 4.37 20.26 3.36
CA ALA A 265 5.01 19.00 2.96
C ALA A 265 6.18 18.61 3.89
N THR A 266 6.98 19.60 4.30
CA THR A 266 8.05 19.39 5.29
C THR A 266 7.48 18.97 6.64
N MET A 267 6.35 19.54 7.07
CA MET A 267 5.71 19.20 8.34
C MET A 267 5.02 17.84 8.32
N GLU A 268 4.32 17.46 7.25
CA GLU A 268 3.73 16.13 7.09
C GLU A 268 4.79 15.04 7.21
N LYS A 269 5.86 15.12 6.42
CA LYS A 269 6.99 14.19 6.53
C LYS A 269 7.62 14.21 7.93
N THR A 270 7.74 15.38 8.56
CA THR A 270 8.28 15.52 9.92
C THR A 270 7.39 14.80 10.95
N TYR A 271 6.07 14.81 10.76
CA TYR A 271 5.11 14.09 11.61
C TYR A 271 5.18 12.57 11.37
N ASP A 272 5.31 12.12 10.11
CA ASP A 272 5.56 10.71 9.79
C ASP A 272 6.88 10.20 10.38
N ASP A 273 7.97 10.97 10.23
CA ASP A 273 9.28 10.65 10.79
C ASP A 273 9.18 10.50 12.33
N VAL A 274 8.48 11.40 13.03
CA VAL A 274 8.17 11.22 14.47
C VAL A 274 7.31 9.97 14.71
N GLN A 275 6.23 9.75 13.96
CA GLN A 275 5.34 8.61 14.14
C GLN A 275 6.07 7.27 14.02
N PHE A 276 6.95 7.12 13.03
CA PHE A 276 7.75 5.91 12.79
C PHE A 276 9.12 5.90 13.48
N GLY A 277 9.44 6.90 14.33
CA GLY A 277 10.71 6.92 15.07
C GLY A 277 11.94 7.16 14.18
N LYS A 278 11.76 7.66 12.95
CA LYS A 278 12.80 7.88 11.95
C LYS A 278 13.32 9.30 11.96
N ASN A 279 14.54 9.48 11.44
CA ASN A 279 15.15 10.77 11.11
C ASN A 279 15.00 11.83 12.22
N LEU A 280 15.00 11.40 13.49
CA LEU A 280 14.40 12.17 14.57
C LEU A 280 15.10 13.50 14.84
N ASP A 281 16.42 13.60 14.62
CA ASP A 281 17.15 14.87 14.70
C ASP A 281 16.75 15.87 13.60
N GLN A 282 16.43 15.38 12.39
CA GLN A 282 15.92 16.21 11.30
C GLN A 282 14.47 16.64 11.56
N ALA A 283 13.65 15.72 12.07
CA ALA A 283 12.27 16.02 12.47
C ALA A 283 12.22 17.05 13.62
N LYS A 284 13.05 16.86 14.65
CA LYS A 284 13.30 17.81 15.74
C LYS A 284 13.72 19.18 15.19
N SER A 285 14.69 19.24 14.29
CA SER A 285 15.18 20.48 13.69
C SER A 285 14.11 21.20 12.86
N ASN A 286 13.21 20.46 12.21
CA ASN A 286 12.06 21.02 11.50
C ASN A 286 11.00 21.56 12.48
N LEU A 287 10.71 20.84 13.57
CA LEU A 287 9.81 21.29 14.64
C LEU A 287 10.33 22.54 15.36
N GLU A 288 11.63 22.64 15.63
CA GLU A 288 12.26 23.85 16.18
C GLU A 288 12.10 25.05 15.23
N ARG A 289 12.32 24.85 13.92
CA ARG A 289 12.09 25.88 12.90
C ARG A 289 10.61 26.29 12.82
N ALA A 290 9.70 25.33 12.85
CA ALA A 290 8.26 25.58 12.83
C ALA A 290 7.79 26.35 14.08
N LEU A 291 8.28 25.98 15.27
CA LEU A 291 8.02 26.70 16.53
C LEU A 291 8.65 28.11 16.56
N SER A 292 9.73 28.37 15.81
CA SER A 292 10.25 29.74 15.65
C SER A 292 9.41 30.62 14.71
N LYS A 293 8.76 30.03 13.69
CA LYS A 293 7.85 30.75 12.78
C LYS A 293 6.46 30.91 13.39
N PHE A 294 6.02 29.93 14.17
CA PHE A 294 4.77 29.91 14.92
C PHE A 294 5.05 29.71 16.42
N PRO A 295 5.55 30.74 17.13
CA PRO A 295 5.68 30.75 18.58
C PRO A 295 4.29 30.93 19.20
N GLY A 296 3.42 29.93 18.99
CA GLY A 296 1.98 30.10 19.06
C GLY A 296 1.16 28.82 18.86
N ASN A 297 1.74 27.61 18.80
CA ASN A 297 1.02 26.41 18.38
C ASN A 297 1.26 25.14 19.24
N THR A 298 0.23 24.74 20.01
CA THR A 298 0.19 23.55 20.88
C THR A 298 0.39 22.25 20.13
N HIS A 299 -0.07 22.12 18.89
CA HIS A 299 0.10 20.88 18.11
C HIS A 299 1.56 20.67 17.72
N LEU A 300 2.31 21.76 17.45
CA LEU A 300 3.77 21.71 17.29
C LEU A 300 4.47 21.44 18.63
N GLU A 301 4.04 22.06 19.74
CA GLU A 301 4.62 21.76 21.06
C GLU A 301 4.44 20.28 21.45
N LYS A 302 3.24 19.71 21.20
CA LYS A 302 2.94 18.28 21.42
C LYS A 302 3.84 17.38 20.58
N ALA A 303 3.93 17.64 19.28
CA ALA A 303 4.75 16.85 18.36
C ALA A 303 6.25 16.93 18.74
N TYR A 304 6.71 18.10 19.19
CA TYR A 304 8.07 18.28 19.71
C TYR A 304 8.32 17.50 21.01
N ALA A 305 7.38 17.48 21.95
CA ALA A 305 7.48 16.66 23.16
C ALA A 305 7.51 15.15 22.86
N VAL A 306 6.67 14.67 21.92
CA VAL A 306 6.66 13.27 21.46
C VAL A 306 7.94 12.91 20.68
N CYS A 307 8.45 13.82 19.85
CA CYS A 307 9.73 13.68 19.16
C CYS A 307 10.88 13.49 20.15
N LEU A 308 10.98 14.36 21.18
CA LEU A 308 11.99 14.24 22.23
C LEU A 308 11.81 12.97 23.08
N HIS A 309 10.57 12.53 23.35
CA HIS A 309 10.29 11.24 24.01
C HIS A 309 10.90 10.08 23.20
N LYS A 310 10.67 10.05 21.88
CA LYS A 310 11.20 9.00 21.00
C LYS A 310 12.72 9.07 20.84
N ILE A 311 13.32 10.27 20.79
CA ILE A 311 14.77 10.45 20.83
C ILE A 311 15.35 9.87 22.12
N TRP A 312 14.71 10.10 23.27
CA TRP A 312 15.13 9.48 24.53
C TRP A 312 14.96 7.95 24.49
N MET A 313 13.82 7.41 24.06
CA MET A 313 13.61 5.95 23.96
C MET A 313 14.65 5.28 23.06
N ALA A 314 15.03 5.90 21.95
CA ALA A 314 16.07 5.39 21.04
C ALA A 314 17.48 5.33 21.68
N THR A 315 17.67 5.88 22.88
CA THR A 315 18.91 5.76 23.67
C THR A 315 18.84 4.72 24.79
N ALA A 316 17.71 4.03 24.96
CA ALA A 316 17.53 2.93 25.92
C ALA A 316 17.34 1.61 25.15
N SER A 317 17.82 0.49 25.69
CA SER A 317 17.57 -0.81 25.07
C SER A 317 16.16 -1.32 25.38
N ASN A 318 15.63 -2.23 24.56
CA ASN A 318 14.39 -2.96 24.87
C ASN A 318 14.50 -3.74 26.21
N GLU A 319 15.72 -4.13 26.61
CA GLU A 319 15.97 -4.72 27.92
C GLU A 319 15.87 -3.69 29.07
N ASP A 320 16.29 -2.44 28.88
CA ASP A 320 16.14 -1.39 29.91
C ASP A 320 14.69 -0.92 30.04
N LEU A 321 13.97 -0.84 28.91
CA LEU A 321 12.56 -0.43 28.86
C LEU A 321 11.60 -1.49 29.43
N LYS A 322 12.00 -2.78 29.40
CA LYS A 322 11.27 -3.99 29.83
C LYS A 322 9.94 -4.27 29.11
N LEU A 323 9.06 -3.28 28.96
CA LEU A 323 7.72 -3.37 28.38
C LEU A 323 7.53 -2.31 27.28
N LYS A 324 6.66 -2.59 26.31
CA LYS A 324 6.41 -1.72 25.15
C LYS A 324 5.27 -0.74 25.40
N PRO A 325 5.52 0.59 25.47
CA PRO A 325 4.46 1.58 25.44
C PRO A 325 3.89 1.76 24.01
N VAL A 326 2.64 2.23 23.94
CA VAL A 326 2.00 2.73 22.72
C VAL A 326 1.94 4.25 22.80
N LEU A 327 2.90 4.93 22.17
CA LEU A 327 2.91 6.40 22.09
C LEU A 327 2.02 6.86 20.94
N ASP A 328 0.83 7.35 21.24
CA ASP A 328 -0.14 7.79 20.22
C ASP A 328 -0.02 9.29 19.88
N MET A 329 -0.48 9.68 18.71
CA MET A 329 -0.20 10.95 18.04
C MET A 329 -1.49 11.65 17.56
N PRO A 330 -1.73 12.93 17.92
CA PRO A 330 -2.89 13.71 17.44
C PRO A 330 -2.57 14.58 16.21
N SER A 331 -3.56 14.76 15.32
CA SER A 331 -3.43 15.55 14.09
C SER A 331 -3.21 17.06 14.35
N PHE A 332 -2.59 17.73 13.37
CA PHE A 332 -2.21 19.16 13.43
C PHE A 332 -3.39 20.13 13.24
N ARG A 333 -3.40 21.22 14.04
CA ARG A 333 -4.18 22.49 13.92
C ARG A 333 -3.40 23.63 14.63
N ASP A 334 -3.92 24.86 14.72
CA ASP A 334 -3.07 26.07 14.66
C ASP A 334 -2.64 26.85 15.96
N SER A 335 -2.98 26.48 17.22
CA SER A 335 -3.50 27.49 18.19
C SER A 335 -2.78 28.12 19.44
N MET A 336 -1.99 27.47 20.33
CA MET A 336 -1.51 28.11 21.62
C MET A 336 -0.05 27.85 22.11
N VAL A 337 0.48 28.57 23.14
CA VAL A 337 1.90 28.54 23.63
C VAL A 337 2.06 29.27 25.01
N PHE A 338 3.12 29.26 25.86
CA PHE A 338 4.39 28.49 25.98
C PHE A 338 4.65 27.92 27.43
N PRO A 339 5.19 28.64 28.46
CA PRO A 339 6.06 28.06 29.53
C PRO A 339 5.49 28.14 30.99
N ASP A 340 6.01 27.59 32.10
CA ASP A 340 7.13 26.67 32.50
C ASP A 340 6.74 25.98 33.87
N GLY A 341 7.50 25.39 34.82
CA GLY A 341 8.94 25.17 35.17
C GLY A 341 9.14 25.10 36.73
N ILE A 342 10.19 24.64 37.46
CA ILE A 342 11.44 23.84 37.28
C ILE A 342 11.91 23.26 38.68
N ARG A 343 11.94 21.93 38.88
CA ARG A 343 12.78 21.09 39.84
C ARG A 343 12.60 21.28 41.39
N LYS A 344 12.97 20.38 42.34
CA LYS A 344 13.94 19.25 42.51
C LYS A 344 13.37 18.19 43.52
N ARG A 345 14.14 17.26 44.14
CA ARG A 345 14.67 15.95 43.63
C ARG A 345 15.00 14.95 44.80
N ALA A 346 14.86 13.61 44.65
CA ALA A 346 15.21 12.54 45.62
C ALA A 346 15.72 11.18 45.02
N VAL A 347 16.07 10.23 45.91
CA VAL A 347 16.74 8.88 45.80
C VAL A 347 16.72 8.11 44.45
N MET A 348 17.84 7.43 44.13
CA MET A 348 18.08 6.79 42.84
C MET A 348 17.34 5.45 42.59
N ARG A 349 16.29 5.52 41.76
CA ARG A 349 16.29 4.73 40.51
C ARG A 349 17.36 5.26 39.54
N ALA A 350 17.61 4.55 38.45
CA ALA A 350 18.27 5.09 37.26
C ALA A 350 17.24 5.17 36.12
N THR A 351 17.04 6.35 35.54
CA THR A 351 16.24 6.49 34.31
C THR A 351 17.00 5.87 33.13
N PRO A 352 16.37 4.98 32.33
CA PRO A 352 17.02 4.35 31.18
C PRO A 352 17.61 5.36 30.18
N GLY A 353 18.65 4.92 29.45
CA GLY A 353 19.24 5.68 28.34
C GLY A 353 19.81 7.05 28.72
N ASN A 354 19.69 8.02 27.80
CA ASN A 354 20.31 9.33 27.95
C ASN A 354 19.47 10.26 28.85
N SER A 355 19.96 10.51 30.07
CA SER A 355 19.28 11.37 31.06
C SER A 355 19.07 12.82 30.57
N ALA A 356 19.94 13.37 29.72
CA ALA A 356 19.76 14.72 29.18
C ALA A 356 18.66 14.78 28.09
N ALA A 357 18.49 13.71 27.31
CA ALA A 357 17.35 13.56 26.39
C ALA A 357 16.04 13.42 27.18
N TYR A 358 16.03 12.61 28.25
CA TYR A 358 14.88 12.45 29.14
C TYR A 358 14.42 13.77 29.75
N GLN A 359 15.33 14.57 30.33
CA GLN A 359 14.95 15.85 30.94
C GLN A 359 14.39 16.83 29.90
N LYS A 360 14.95 16.89 28.68
CA LYS A 360 14.40 17.70 27.58
C LYS A 360 12.99 17.25 27.18
N ALA A 361 12.74 15.94 27.09
CA ALA A 361 11.40 15.41 26.83
C ALA A 361 10.44 15.81 27.96
N LYS A 362 10.85 15.66 29.22
CA LYS A 362 10.02 16.01 30.39
C LYS A 362 9.67 17.49 30.41
N GLU A 363 10.66 18.36 30.23
CA GLU A 363 10.49 19.82 30.17
C GLU A 363 9.54 20.20 29.01
N ALA A 364 9.66 19.54 27.85
CA ALA A 364 8.74 19.75 26.73
C ALA A 364 7.29 19.29 27.02
N TYR A 365 7.06 18.17 27.71
CA TYR A 365 5.70 17.80 28.13
C TYR A 365 5.13 18.74 29.20
N GLN A 366 5.94 19.13 30.20
CA GLN A 366 5.52 20.05 31.27
C GLN A 366 5.02 21.38 30.71
N LYS A 367 5.67 21.86 29.63
CA LYS A 367 5.27 23.04 28.86
C LYS A 367 3.85 22.96 28.28
N VAL A 368 3.31 21.76 28.04
CA VAL A 368 2.09 21.54 27.24
C VAL A 368 0.96 20.89 28.05
N ILE A 369 1.28 20.09 29.07
CA ILE A 369 0.31 19.25 29.78
C ILE A 369 -0.84 20.04 30.43
N LEU A 370 -0.59 21.28 30.85
CA LEU A 370 -1.62 22.17 31.43
C LEU A 370 -2.50 22.87 30.38
N LYS A 371 -2.16 22.76 29.08
CA LYS A 371 -2.90 23.36 27.96
C LYS A 371 -3.83 22.37 27.24
N THR A 372 -3.95 21.13 27.71
CA THR A 372 -4.65 20.10 26.93
C THR A 372 -5.25 18.97 27.80
N GLU A 373 -6.49 18.59 27.47
CA GLU A 373 -7.21 17.48 28.09
C GLU A 373 -7.09 16.17 27.28
N ASP A 374 -6.24 16.16 26.24
CA ASP A 374 -6.00 15.05 25.31
C ASP A 374 -5.51 13.79 26.05
N PRO A 375 -6.34 12.72 26.17
CA PRO A 375 -6.01 11.54 26.95
C PRO A 375 -4.76 10.80 26.45
N TYR A 376 -4.51 10.84 25.14
CA TYR A 376 -3.37 10.18 24.52
C TYR A 376 -2.07 10.94 24.80
N PHE A 377 -2.09 12.27 24.68
CA PHE A 377 -0.94 13.09 25.08
C PHE A 377 -0.66 13.01 26.59
N VAL A 378 -1.70 13.00 27.43
CA VAL A 378 -1.59 12.80 28.88
C VAL A 378 -1.01 11.43 29.23
N SER A 379 -1.44 10.38 28.53
CA SER A 379 -0.90 9.02 28.69
C SER A 379 0.57 8.91 28.29
N ASN A 380 0.97 9.55 27.19
CA ASN A 380 2.37 9.61 26.77
C ASN A 380 3.26 10.29 27.82
N TYR A 381 2.77 11.35 28.46
CA TYR A 381 3.51 12.00 29.55
C TYR A 381 3.57 11.13 30.82
N ALA A 382 2.46 10.44 31.16
CA ALA A 382 2.44 9.49 32.27
C ALA A 382 3.44 8.35 32.09
N ILE A 383 3.59 7.82 30.86
CA ILE A 383 4.64 6.86 30.51
C ILE A 383 6.03 7.44 30.81
N LEU A 384 6.34 8.65 30.32
CA LEU A 384 7.64 9.27 30.56
C LEU A 384 7.93 9.41 32.06
N LEU A 385 6.95 9.90 32.83
CA LEU A 385 7.09 10.08 34.28
C LEU A 385 7.26 8.77 35.06
N SER A 386 6.74 7.63 34.58
CA SER A 386 6.91 6.34 35.25
C SER A 386 8.37 5.84 35.25
N TYR A 387 9.19 6.28 34.29
CA TYR A 387 10.63 6.03 34.24
C TYR A 387 11.46 7.03 35.07
N SER A 388 10.80 7.92 35.82
CA SER A 388 11.50 8.88 36.66
C SER A 388 12.18 8.22 37.87
N THR A 389 13.13 8.96 38.43
CA THR A 389 13.69 8.69 39.75
C THR A 389 12.87 9.29 40.88
N GLU A 390 11.94 10.19 40.57
CA GLU A 390 11.20 10.96 41.56
C GLU A 390 9.87 10.31 41.94
N GLU A 391 9.65 10.05 43.23
CA GLU A 391 8.40 9.48 43.74
C GLU A 391 7.18 10.33 43.38
N ASN A 392 7.32 11.66 43.41
CA ASN A 392 6.26 12.59 42.99
C ASN A 392 5.91 12.45 41.50
N ASP A 393 6.90 12.23 40.62
CA ASP A 393 6.63 11.98 39.20
C ASP A 393 5.89 10.65 39.01
N MET A 394 6.28 9.60 39.74
CA MET A 394 5.66 8.28 39.69
C MET A 394 4.20 8.30 40.21
N ASN A 395 3.92 9.07 41.26
CA ASN A 395 2.56 9.27 41.77
C ASN A 395 1.70 10.10 40.79
N VAL A 396 2.28 11.12 40.15
CA VAL A 396 1.61 11.85 39.05
C VAL A 396 1.36 10.94 37.85
N ALA A 397 2.29 10.05 37.50
CA ALA A 397 2.12 9.07 36.42
C ALA A 397 0.89 8.17 36.64
N LYS A 398 0.73 7.57 37.84
CA LYS A 398 -0.46 6.78 38.19
C LYS A 398 -1.76 7.58 38.00
N SER A 399 -1.77 8.83 38.48
CA SER A 399 -2.94 9.71 38.39
C SER A 399 -3.28 10.07 36.94
N LEU A 400 -2.30 10.50 36.14
CA LEU A 400 -2.48 10.90 34.75
C LEU A 400 -2.92 9.73 33.86
N ALA A 401 -2.30 8.55 33.99
CA ALA A 401 -2.70 7.38 33.21
C ALA A 401 -4.11 6.88 33.61
N GLY A 402 -4.45 6.89 34.90
CA GLY A 402 -5.78 6.56 35.39
C GLY A 402 -6.85 7.59 35.00
N ASN A 403 -6.49 8.85 34.80
CA ASN A 403 -7.38 9.88 34.25
C ASN A 403 -7.58 9.69 32.75
N ALA A 404 -6.51 9.41 31.99
CA ALA A 404 -6.58 9.17 30.55
C ALA A 404 -7.51 8.00 30.20
N VAL A 405 -7.38 6.85 30.87
CA VAL A 405 -8.26 5.68 30.66
C VAL A 405 -9.71 5.95 31.07
N ARG A 406 -9.95 6.84 32.04
CA ARG A 406 -11.32 7.26 32.44
C ARG A 406 -11.94 8.27 31.47
N ALA A 407 -11.14 9.10 30.81
CA ALA A 407 -11.59 10.04 29.79
C ALA A 407 -11.85 9.35 28.44
N GLU A 408 -11.01 8.37 28.07
CA GLU A 408 -11.14 7.57 26.85
C GLU A 408 -10.76 6.11 27.11
N ASN A 409 -11.74 5.20 27.05
CA ASN A 409 -11.52 3.79 27.34
C ASN A 409 -11.02 3.03 26.09
N SER A 410 -9.74 3.17 25.75
CA SER A 410 -9.13 2.53 24.58
C SER A 410 -7.95 1.62 24.92
N ILE A 411 -7.67 0.65 24.02
CA ILE A 411 -6.64 -0.37 24.19
C ILE A 411 -5.22 0.23 24.36
N PRO A 412 -4.78 1.25 23.59
CA PRO A 412 -3.51 1.94 23.82
C PRO A 412 -3.39 2.55 25.22
N LEU A 413 -4.45 3.18 25.71
CA LEU A 413 -4.47 3.86 27.01
C LEU A 413 -4.43 2.85 28.16
N ALA A 414 -5.18 1.76 28.04
CA ALA A 414 -5.13 0.65 29.00
C ALA A 414 -3.76 -0.05 29.02
N ASN A 415 -3.14 -0.26 27.86
CA ASN A 415 -1.76 -0.77 27.77
C ASN A 415 -0.78 0.14 28.52
N ASN A 416 -0.86 1.46 28.26
CA ASN A 416 0.03 2.42 28.90
C ASN A 416 -0.18 2.51 30.41
N LEU A 417 -1.42 2.42 30.90
CA LEU A 417 -1.71 2.31 32.33
C LEU A 417 -1.06 1.06 32.95
N GLY A 418 -1.07 -0.08 32.26
CA GLY A 418 -0.34 -1.28 32.68
C GLY A 418 1.18 -1.08 32.77
N VAL A 419 1.77 -0.38 31.78
CA VAL A 419 3.21 -0.04 31.79
C VAL A 419 3.54 0.92 32.94
N VAL A 420 2.71 1.94 33.19
CA VAL A 420 2.85 2.85 34.33
C VAL A 420 2.78 2.09 35.66
N PHE A 421 1.82 1.17 35.85
CA PHE A 421 1.73 0.39 37.08
C PHE A 421 2.95 -0.51 37.29
N TYR A 422 3.47 -1.17 36.24
CA TYR A 422 4.70 -1.95 36.32
C TYR A 422 5.89 -1.08 36.77
N TRP A 423 6.06 0.07 36.13
CA TRP A 423 7.09 1.05 36.46
C TRP A 423 6.77 1.93 37.67
N THR A 424 5.74 1.64 38.45
CA THR A 424 5.47 2.33 39.72
C THR A 424 5.08 1.33 40.82
N ASP A 425 5.75 0.17 40.75
CA ASP A 425 5.83 -0.90 41.73
C ASP A 425 4.48 -1.56 42.09
N ASP A 426 3.54 -1.51 41.14
CA ASP A 426 2.18 -2.09 41.20
C ASP A 426 2.04 -3.22 40.15
N GLN A 427 2.99 -4.15 40.19
CA GLN A 427 3.15 -5.20 39.15
C GLN A 427 2.02 -6.25 39.13
N GLU A 428 1.11 -6.23 40.10
CA GLU A 428 -0.09 -7.07 40.10
C GLU A 428 -1.21 -6.46 39.26
N ARG A 429 -1.53 -5.16 39.44
CA ARG A 429 -2.47 -4.44 38.58
C ARG A 429 -1.99 -4.34 37.14
N ALA A 430 -0.69 -4.16 36.93
CA ALA A 430 -0.08 -4.22 35.60
C ALA A 430 -0.42 -5.55 34.90
N LEU A 431 -0.22 -6.67 35.60
CA LEU A 431 -0.47 -8.01 35.08
C LEU A 431 -1.97 -8.27 34.86
N GLU A 432 -2.83 -7.83 35.76
CA GLU A 432 -4.29 -7.92 35.62
C GLU A 432 -4.78 -7.19 34.36
N ILE A 433 -4.33 -5.95 34.14
CA ILE A 433 -4.70 -5.14 32.98
C ILE A 433 -4.23 -5.79 31.68
N PHE A 434 -2.95 -6.17 31.57
CA PHE A 434 -2.44 -6.82 30.36
C PHE A 434 -3.15 -8.15 30.09
N ARG A 435 -3.41 -8.97 31.12
CA ARG A 435 -4.14 -10.25 30.98
C ARG A 435 -5.59 -10.03 30.54
N SER A 436 -6.28 -9.04 31.11
CA SER A 436 -7.68 -8.72 30.80
C SER A 436 -7.84 -8.19 29.36
N VAL A 437 -7.09 -7.15 29.02
CA VAL A 437 -7.11 -6.53 27.68
C VAL A 437 -6.60 -7.50 26.62
N GLY A 438 -5.53 -8.24 26.92
CA GLY A 438 -4.98 -9.24 26.00
C GLY A 438 -5.96 -10.35 25.66
N LYS A 439 -6.67 -10.90 26.67
CA LYS A 439 -7.71 -11.93 26.46
C LYS A 439 -8.90 -11.39 25.64
N MET A 440 -9.28 -10.13 25.84
CA MET A 440 -10.32 -9.47 25.04
C MET A 440 -9.91 -9.35 23.57
N VAL A 441 -8.66 -8.96 23.28
CA VAL A 441 -8.18 -8.83 21.89
C VAL A 441 -8.01 -10.20 21.22
N ASP A 442 -7.40 -11.19 21.89
CA ASP A 442 -7.29 -12.57 21.41
C ASP A 442 -8.66 -13.11 20.96
N GLY A 443 -9.68 -13.00 21.82
CA GLY A 443 -11.05 -13.39 21.48
C GLY A 443 -11.65 -12.65 20.28
N LYS A 444 -11.36 -11.34 20.11
CA LYS A 444 -11.78 -10.55 18.93
C LYS A 444 -11.08 -11.06 17.65
N ILE A 445 -9.79 -11.33 17.71
CA ILE A 445 -8.98 -11.79 16.57
C ILE A 445 -9.33 -13.23 16.16
N GLN A 446 -9.48 -14.16 17.11
CA GLN A 446 -9.88 -15.54 16.83
C GLN A 446 -11.29 -15.64 16.23
N ASN A 447 -12.22 -14.76 16.63
CA ASN A 447 -13.53 -14.64 16.01
C ASN A 447 -13.43 -14.16 14.55
N LEU A 448 -12.68 -13.07 14.30
CA LEU A 448 -12.45 -12.56 12.93
C LEU A 448 -11.76 -13.60 12.04
N GLY A 449 -10.73 -14.29 12.54
CA GLY A 449 -10.03 -15.38 11.84
C GLY A 449 -10.85 -16.65 11.64
N SER A 450 -12.00 -16.77 12.32
CA SER A 450 -13.00 -17.79 12.06
C SER A 450 -14.00 -17.34 10.99
N GLN A 451 -14.41 -16.07 11.03
CA GLN A 451 -15.32 -15.45 10.04
C GLN A 451 -14.68 -15.29 8.66
N SER A 452 -13.38 -14.98 8.57
CA SER A 452 -12.64 -14.84 7.30
C SER A 452 -12.54 -16.12 6.47
N LYS A 453 -12.94 -17.27 7.01
CA LYS A 453 -13.04 -18.55 6.28
C LYS A 453 -14.31 -18.66 5.43
N THR A 454 -15.30 -17.80 5.68
CA THR A 454 -16.60 -17.81 4.99
C THR A 454 -17.08 -16.43 4.53
N ASN A 455 -16.50 -15.34 5.05
CA ASN A 455 -16.80 -13.96 4.66
C ASN A 455 -15.58 -13.31 3.97
N PRO A 456 -15.65 -13.02 2.65
CA PRO A 456 -14.57 -12.37 1.90
C PRO A 456 -14.21 -10.96 2.39
N ASP A 457 -15.17 -10.18 2.90
CA ASP A 457 -14.90 -8.81 3.39
C ASP A 457 -14.06 -8.84 4.66
N VAL A 458 -14.33 -9.80 5.56
CA VAL A 458 -13.52 -10.04 6.76
C VAL A 458 -12.14 -10.61 6.40
N GLN A 459 -12.06 -11.42 5.33
CA GLN A 459 -10.78 -11.89 4.79
C GLN A 459 -9.93 -10.72 4.25
N ALA A 460 -10.52 -9.84 3.45
CA ALA A 460 -9.87 -8.65 2.91
C ALA A 460 -9.43 -7.68 4.04
N TYR A 461 -10.27 -7.49 5.06
CA TYR A 461 -9.93 -6.69 6.24
C TYR A 461 -8.69 -7.22 6.99
N LEU A 462 -8.63 -8.53 7.28
CA LEU A 462 -7.46 -9.13 7.92
C LEU A 462 -6.20 -9.08 7.03
N GLN A 463 -6.35 -9.24 5.71
CA GLN A 463 -5.25 -9.06 4.75
C GLN A 463 -4.75 -7.60 4.71
N GLY A 464 -5.66 -6.63 4.84
CA GLY A 464 -5.35 -5.21 4.97
C GLY A 464 -4.52 -4.92 6.22
N ILE A 465 -4.97 -5.40 7.39
CA ILE A 465 -4.21 -5.30 8.65
C ILE A 465 -2.82 -5.93 8.50
N GLY A 466 -2.73 -7.18 8.02
CA GLY A 466 -1.44 -7.87 7.84
C GLY A 466 -0.49 -7.17 6.86
N THR A 467 -1.02 -6.46 5.87
CA THR A 467 -0.23 -5.67 4.91
C THR A 467 0.23 -4.35 5.51
N SER A 468 -0.65 -3.65 6.24
CA SER A 468 -0.33 -2.44 6.99
C SER A 468 0.76 -2.69 8.04
N ILE A 469 0.66 -3.80 8.80
CA ILE A 469 1.71 -4.20 9.75
C ILE A 469 3.04 -4.43 9.03
N ARG A 470 3.07 -5.23 7.95
CA ARG A 470 4.32 -5.46 7.18
C ARG A 470 4.97 -4.16 6.69
N GLN A 471 4.16 -3.22 6.17
CA GLN A 471 4.65 -1.92 5.71
C GLN A 471 5.20 -1.08 6.87
N LYS A 472 4.48 -1.02 8.01
CA LYS A 472 4.95 -0.31 9.21
C LYS A 472 6.21 -0.95 9.80
N THR A 473 6.35 -2.27 9.82
CA THR A 473 7.56 -2.97 10.34
C THR A 473 8.75 -2.90 9.38
N GLN A 474 8.52 -2.74 8.07
CA GLN A 474 9.57 -2.35 7.11
C GLN A 474 10.06 -0.91 7.34
N LEU A 475 9.20 -0.05 7.90
CA LEU A 475 9.60 1.28 8.33
C LEU A 475 10.30 1.22 9.69
N ASP A 476 9.57 0.97 10.77
CA ASP A 476 10.03 0.87 12.16
C ASP A 476 10.20 -0.62 12.55
N PRO A 477 11.44 -1.13 12.68
CA PRO A 477 11.68 -2.54 13.02
C PRO A 477 11.18 -2.95 14.41
N ASP A 478 10.88 -2.01 15.31
CA ASP A 478 10.30 -2.23 16.64
C ASP A 478 8.79 -1.96 16.68
N TYR A 479 8.15 -1.72 15.52
CA TYR A 479 6.70 -1.56 15.42
C TYR A 479 5.98 -2.86 15.76
N VAL A 480 5.10 -2.76 16.75
CA VAL A 480 4.13 -3.78 17.15
C VAL A 480 2.75 -3.14 17.03
N TYR A 481 1.81 -3.85 16.39
CA TYR A 481 0.43 -3.38 16.23
C TYR A 481 -0.20 -3.05 17.59
N GLU A 482 -0.87 -1.91 17.68
CA GLU A 482 -1.27 -1.28 18.95
C GLU A 482 -2.19 -2.21 19.75
N ASN A 483 -3.05 -2.97 19.06
CA ASN A 483 -3.92 -3.98 19.64
C ASN A 483 -3.21 -5.26 20.10
N PHE A 484 -2.04 -5.61 19.56
CA PHE A 484 -1.26 -6.80 19.97
C PHE A 484 -0.30 -6.50 21.15
N THR A 485 0.02 -5.23 21.37
CA THR A 485 0.93 -4.76 22.44
C THR A 485 0.51 -5.20 23.88
N PRO A 486 -0.77 -5.24 24.27
CA PRO A 486 -1.18 -5.78 25.57
C PRO A 486 -0.87 -7.27 25.74
N ILE A 487 -0.98 -8.06 24.67
CA ILE A 487 -0.68 -9.50 24.67
C ILE A 487 0.84 -9.70 24.81
N LEU A 488 1.64 -8.93 24.07
CA LEU A 488 3.10 -8.89 24.21
C LEU A 488 3.52 -8.57 25.65
N ASN A 489 2.99 -7.48 26.22
CA ASN A 489 3.34 -7.04 27.57
C ASN A 489 2.87 -8.03 28.66
N TYR A 490 1.73 -8.69 28.48
CA TYR A 490 1.30 -9.80 29.33
C TYR A 490 2.35 -10.92 29.35
N VAL A 491 2.77 -11.38 28.18
CA VAL A 491 3.74 -12.49 28.05
C VAL A 491 5.12 -12.09 28.56
N LEU A 492 5.60 -10.88 28.27
CA LEU A 492 6.86 -10.35 28.83
C LEU A 492 6.83 -10.31 30.36
N LEU A 493 5.74 -9.81 30.96
CA LEU A 493 5.63 -9.68 32.42
C LEU A 493 5.55 -11.05 33.12
N GLU A 494 4.81 -12.02 32.58
CA GLU A 494 4.85 -13.42 33.07
C GLU A 494 6.28 -14.00 32.94
N SER A 495 6.96 -13.74 31.81
CA SER A 495 8.32 -14.26 31.52
C SER A 495 9.43 -13.63 32.38
N TYR A 496 9.23 -12.41 32.88
CA TYR A 496 10.14 -11.76 33.84
C TYR A 496 9.88 -12.23 35.28
N LYS A 497 8.67 -12.69 35.61
CA LYS A 497 8.37 -13.28 36.94
C LYS A 497 8.97 -14.68 37.07
N GLU A 498 8.78 -15.56 36.10
CA GLU A 498 9.37 -16.91 36.12
C GLU A 498 9.51 -17.52 34.71
N LYS A 499 10.68 -18.10 34.39
CA LYS A 499 10.91 -18.79 33.11
C LYS A 499 10.50 -20.26 33.15
N THR A 500 9.20 -20.52 33.05
CA THR A 500 8.62 -21.88 33.04
C THR A 500 8.28 -22.37 31.63
N PRO A 501 8.11 -23.70 31.40
CA PRO A 501 7.58 -24.23 30.14
C PRO A 501 6.24 -23.60 29.72
N LYS A 502 5.39 -23.23 30.68
CA LYS A 502 4.12 -22.51 30.46
C LYS A 502 4.36 -21.11 29.89
N THR A 503 5.32 -20.35 30.41
CA THR A 503 5.68 -19.04 29.83
C THR A 503 6.31 -19.15 28.44
N LYS A 504 7.10 -20.21 28.18
CA LYS A 504 7.61 -20.48 26.82
C LYS A 504 6.47 -20.82 25.84
N GLN A 505 5.46 -21.59 26.27
CA GLN A 505 4.26 -21.83 25.45
C GLN A 505 3.47 -20.54 25.17
N LEU A 506 3.34 -19.63 26.14
CA LEU A 506 2.73 -18.31 25.91
C LEU A 506 3.54 -17.45 24.92
N ALA A 507 4.87 -17.51 24.98
CA ALA A 507 5.75 -16.84 24.03
C ALA A 507 5.64 -17.41 22.61
N SER A 508 5.61 -18.73 22.44
CA SER A 508 5.34 -19.37 21.15
C SER A 508 3.96 -18.98 20.61
N TYR A 509 2.89 -19.07 21.43
CA TYR A 509 1.55 -18.66 21.02
C TYR A 509 1.50 -17.21 20.52
N TYR A 510 2.21 -16.30 21.18
CA TYR A 510 2.29 -14.90 20.73
C TYR A 510 2.97 -14.77 19.35
N ILE A 511 4.14 -15.41 19.20
CA ILE A 511 4.95 -15.37 17.98
C ILE A 511 4.21 -15.98 16.78
N ASP A 512 3.50 -17.09 17.00
CA ASP A 512 2.81 -17.84 15.95
C ASP A 512 1.51 -17.17 15.47
N ASN A 513 0.88 -16.30 16.29
CA ASN A 513 -0.47 -15.76 16.03
C ASN A 513 -0.53 -14.23 15.81
N TYR A 514 0.48 -13.46 16.23
CA TYR A 514 0.41 -11.98 16.18
C TYR A 514 1.63 -11.31 15.53
N ASP A 515 2.83 -11.59 16.03
CA ASP A 515 4.07 -10.98 15.52
C ASP A 515 5.31 -11.85 15.80
N SER A 516 5.98 -12.22 14.72
CA SER A 516 7.25 -12.96 14.68
C SER A 516 8.40 -12.12 14.08
N SER A 517 8.18 -10.82 13.87
CA SER A 517 8.96 -9.98 12.96
C SER A 517 9.60 -8.74 13.60
N SER A 518 8.98 -8.12 14.61
CA SER A 518 9.55 -6.93 15.27
C SER A 518 10.78 -7.22 16.13
N GLY A 519 11.51 -6.18 16.53
CA GLY A 519 12.55 -6.23 17.56
C GLY A 519 12.04 -6.75 18.90
N TRP A 520 10.77 -6.53 19.23
CA TRP A 520 10.13 -7.05 20.44
C TRP A 520 9.78 -8.54 20.34
N ALA A 521 9.33 -9.01 19.18
CA ALA A 521 9.17 -10.45 18.92
C ALA A 521 10.53 -11.18 18.98
N LYS A 522 11.59 -10.56 18.43
CA LYS A 522 12.97 -11.07 18.50
C LYS A 522 13.50 -11.12 19.95
N HIS A 523 13.28 -10.07 20.75
CA HIS A 523 13.61 -10.04 22.17
C HIS A 523 12.89 -11.14 22.96
N LEU A 524 11.58 -11.30 22.76
CA LEU A 524 10.79 -12.35 23.39
C LEU A 524 11.24 -13.77 22.98
N ALA A 525 11.57 -13.96 21.70
CA ALA A 525 12.11 -15.22 21.19
C ALA A 525 13.48 -15.54 21.81
N GLN A 526 14.37 -14.55 21.89
CA GLN A 526 15.68 -14.68 22.55
C GLN A 526 15.54 -14.99 24.05
N LEU A 527 14.61 -14.34 24.75
CA LEU A 527 14.35 -14.53 26.18
C LEU A 527 14.02 -15.99 26.55
N HIS A 528 13.41 -16.74 25.62
CA HIS A 528 12.98 -18.13 25.78
C HIS A 528 13.77 -19.16 24.96
N GLY A 529 14.67 -18.73 24.08
CA GLY A 529 15.33 -19.62 23.11
C GLY A 529 14.32 -20.24 22.13
N ILE A 530 13.57 -19.41 21.41
CA ILE A 530 12.66 -19.78 20.33
C ILE A 530 13.31 -19.40 19.00
N THR A 531 13.29 -20.30 18.02
CA THR A 531 13.72 -20.00 16.65
C THR A 531 12.55 -19.36 15.90
N LEU A 532 12.73 -18.15 15.38
CA LEU A 532 11.74 -17.48 14.54
C LEU A 532 11.69 -18.10 13.13
N PRO A 533 10.51 -18.16 12.49
CA PRO A 533 10.40 -18.61 11.10
C PRO A 533 11.11 -17.64 10.14
N ASP A 534 11.86 -18.19 9.19
CA ASP A 534 12.58 -17.44 8.17
C ASP A 534 11.62 -16.96 7.05
N PRO A 535 11.42 -15.65 6.86
CA PRO A 535 10.49 -15.13 5.85
C PRO A 535 10.86 -15.50 4.40
N SER A 536 12.12 -15.88 4.14
CA SER A 536 12.57 -16.32 2.82
C SER A 536 12.20 -17.77 2.49
N GLN A 537 11.77 -18.57 3.47
CA GLN A 537 11.49 -20.01 3.30
C GLN A 537 10.08 -20.31 2.79
N ASN A 538 9.64 -19.59 1.75
CA ASN A 538 8.78 -20.22 0.76
C ASN A 538 9.60 -21.33 0.09
N ALA A 539 9.18 -22.59 0.25
CA ALA A 539 9.98 -23.75 -0.11
C ALA A 539 10.47 -23.70 -1.57
N LYS A 540 11.76 -23.94 -1.80
CA LYS A 540 12.37 -24.03 -3.13
C LYS A 540 11.79 -25.20 -3.93
N GLN A 541 10.67 -24.97 -4.61
CA GLN A 541 10.16 -25.90 -5.61
C GLN A 541 11.17 -26.00 -6.75
N ASN A 542 11.40 -27.22 -7.26
CA ASN A 542 12.26 -27.41 -8.41
C ASN A 542 11.48 -27.01 -9.67
N LEU A 543 11.59 -25.74 -10.07
CA LEU A 543 10.97 -25.23 -11.29
C LEU A 543 11.52 -26.00 -12.51
N PHE A 544 10.66 -26.79 -13.14
CA PHE A 544 10.99 -27.52 -14.35
C PHE A 544 11.04 -26.56 -15.55
N LYS A 545 12.03 -26.74 -16.43
CA LYS A 545 12.21 -25.94 -17.63
C LYS A 545 12.15 -26.81 -18.89
N VAL A 546 11.78 -26.18 -20.00
CA VAL A 546 11.69 -26.74 -21.35
C VAL A 546 12.57 -25.87 -22.25
N GLY A 547 13.63 -26.44 -22.81
CA GLY A 547 14.59 -25.65 -23.60
C GLY A 547 15.13 -24.42 -22.84
N GLY A 548 15.45 -24.59 -21.55
CA GLY A 548 15.99 -23.54 -20.68
C GLY A 548 14.98 -22.53 -20.11
N VAL A 549 13.67 -22.67 -20.37
CA VAL A 549 12.62 -21.75 -19.88
C VAL A 549 11.51 -22.51 -19.13
N GLY A 550 11.11 -22.04 -17.96
CA GLY A 550 10.05 -22.61 -17.11
C GLY A 550 9.19 -21.55 -16.41
N PRO A 551 8.24 -21.96 -15.55
CA PRO A 551 7.48 -21.04 -14.71
C PRO A 551 8.39 -20.19 -13.82
N GLY A 552 8.08 -18.90 -13.67
CA GLY A 552 8.90 -17.92 -12.95
C GLY A 552 10.05 -17.31 -13.76
N ASP A 553 10.37 -17.82 -14.95
CA ASP A 553 11.31 -17.16 -15.87
C ASP A 553 10.68 -15.95 -16.58
N LYS A 554 11.53 -15.11 -17.17
CA LYS A 554 11.11 -13.83 -17.76
C LYS A 554 10.87 -13.93 -19.27
N LEU A 555 10.03 -13.04 -19.79
CA LEU A 555 9.80 -12.81 -21.22
C LEU A 555 11.11 -12.55 -21.96
N GLU A 556 12.06 -11.87 -21.31
CA GLU A 556 13.41 -11.66 -21.83
C GLU A 556 14.17 -13.00 -22.00
N ASP A 557 14.12 -13.90 -21.02
CA ASP A 557 14.76 -15.23 -21.10
C ASP A 557 14.08 -16.10 -22.15
N LEU A 558 12.74 -16.07 -22.21
CA LEU A 558 11.95 -16.72 -23.24
C LEU A 558 12.36 -16.25 -24.64
N LEU A 559 12.32 -14.94 -24.90
CA LEU A 559 12.62 -14.39 -26.21
C LEU A 559 14.09 -14.58 -26.61
N LYS A 560 15.04 -14.58 -25.64
CA LYS A 560 16.45 -14.92 -25.89
C LYS A 560 16.63 -16.38 -26.34
N LEU A 561 15.99 -17.33 -25.66
CA LEU A 561 16.20 -18.77 -25.88
C LEU A 561 15.27 -19.35 -26.97
N TRP A 562 14.13 -18.70 -27.24
CA TRP A 562 13.11 -19.20 -28.15
C TRP A 562 12.85 -18.32 -29.39
N GLY A 563 13.27 -17.06 -29.38
CA GLY A 563 12.99 -16.08 -30.44
C GLY A 563 11.58 -15.49 -30.33
N LYS A 564 11.13 -14.74 -31.35
CA LYS A 564 9.73 -14.27 -31.44
C LYS A 564 8.79 -15.48 -31.63
N PRO A 565 7.60 -15.51 -30.99
CA PRO A 565 6.62 -16.58 -31.16
C PRO A 565 6.00 -16.58 -32.58
N ASP A 566 5.49 -17.73 -33.03
CA ASP A 566 4.76 -17.81 -34.31
C ASP A 566 3.39 -17.11 -34.24
N ARG A 567 2.77 -17.06 -33.05
CA ARG A 567 1.57 -16.27 -32.73
C ARG A 567 1.43 -16.03 -31.23
N ILE A 568 0.73 -14.95 -30.87
CA ILE A 568 0.30 -14.67 -29.49
C ILE A 568 -1.23 -14.78 -29.44
N GLN A 569 -1.77 -15.45 -28.42
CA GLN A 569 -3.21 -15.61 -28.19
C GLN A 569 -3.57 -15.19 -26.76
N VAL A 570 -4.33 -14.11 -26.61
CA VAL A 570 -4.84 -13.65 -25.31
C VAL A 570 -5.98 -14.57 -24.84
N ASP A 571 -5.91 -15.02 -23.59
CA ASP A 571 -7.02 -15.68 -22.91
C ASP A 571 -8.11 -14.66 -22.51
N LYS A 572 -9.37 -15.00 -22.79
CA LYS A 572 -10.52 -14.13 -22.53
C LYS A 572 -11.08 -14.23 -21.11
N SER A 573 -10.57 -15.16 -20.28
CA SER A 573 -10.94 -15.33 -18.87
C SER A 573 -9.95 -14.74 -17.87
N SER A 574 -8.70 -14.51 -18.27
CA SER A 574 -7.63 -14.00 -17.39
C SER A 574 -6.83 -12.83 -17.98
N GLY A 575 -6.90 -12.59 -19.29
CA GLY A 575 -5.99 -11.65 -19.97
C GLY A 575 -4.54 -12.12 -20.06
N SER A 576 -4.21 -13.34 -19.60
CA SER A 576 -2.89 -13.94 -19.79
C SER A 576 -2.69 -14.34 -21.25
N GLU A 577 -1.44 -14.39 -21.72
CA GLU A 577 -1.11 -14.54 -23.14
C GLU A 577 -0.39 -15.85 -23.44
N PHE A 578 -0.93 -16.67 -24.34
CA PHE A 578 -0.25 -17.83 -24.88
C PHE A 578 0.69 -17.42 -26.01
N TYR A 579 2.00 -17.49 -25.75
CA TYR A 579 3.08 -17.36 -26.75
C TYR A 579 3.30 -18.75 -27.36
N ILE A 580 2.92 -18.93 -28.63
CA ILE A 580 2.83 -20.24 -29.26
C ILE A 580 3.95 -20.41 -30.30
N TYR A 581 4.72 -21.49 -30.16
CA TYR A 581 5.78 -21.89 -31.08
C TYR A 581 5.36 -23.18 -31.79
N ASN A 582 4.66 -23.04 -32.92
CA ASN A 582 4.06 -24.15 -33.66
C ASN A 582 5.11 -25.19 -34.06
N LYS A 583 6.29 -24.76 -34.51
CA LYS A 583 7.39 -25.66 -34.92
C LYS A 583 8.04 -26.44 -33.77
N LYS A 584 7.88 -25.96 -32.53
CA LYS A 584 8.38 -26.60 -31.31
C LYS A 584 7.25 -27.23 -30.49
N GLU A 585 6.03 -27.30 -31.04
CA GLU A 585 4.82 -27.87 -30.43
C GLU A 585 4.62 -27.54 -28.93
N THR A 586 5.01 -26.30 -28.58
CA THR A 586 5.06 -25.79 -27.19
C THR A 586 4.43 -24.40 -27.15
N SER A 587 3.70 -24.10 -26.07
CA SER A 587 3.24 -22.74 -25.76
C SER A 587 3.52 -22.35 -24.32
N PHE A 588 3.84 -21.07 -24.12
CA PHE A 588 4.09 -20.47 -22.81
C PHE A 588 2.90 -19.57 -22.47
N LEU A 589 2.33 -19.69 -21.28
CA LEU A 589 1.38 -18.71 -20.76
C LEU A 589 2.16 -17.64 -20.00
N LEU A 590 1.97 -16.38 -20.38
CA LEU A 590 2.62 -15.23 -19.75
C LEU A 590 1.59 -14.27 -19.16
N SER A 591 1.98 -13.56 -18.11
CA SER A 591 1.31 -12.34 -17.67
C SER A 591 2.34 -11.35 -17.14
N ILE A 592 2.28 -10.10 -17.59
CA ILE A 592 3.18 -9.00 -17.20
C ILE A 592 4.67 -9.40 -17.26
N GLY A 593 5.10 -9.94 -18.39
CA GLY A 593 6.47 -10.39 -18.62
C GLY A 593 6.87 -11.70 -17.93
N SER A 594 6.10 -12.21 -16.97
CA SER A 594 6.44 -13.45 -16.26
C SER A 594 5.83 -14.68 -16.93
N VAL A 595 6.60 -15.75 -17.10
CA VAL A 595 6.09 -17.06 -17.53
C VAL A 595 5.36 -17.71 -16.36
N LEU A 596 4.05 -17.96 -16.54
CA LEU A 596 3.19 -18.60 -15.55
C LEU A 596 3.07 -20.11 -15.77
N GLN A 597 3.15 -20.58 -17.02
CA GLN A 597 2.91 -21.98 -17.38
C GLN A 597 3.63 -22.35 -18.67
N VAL A 598 4.11 -23.59 -18.79
CA VAL A 598 4.64 -24.15 -20.04
C VAL A 598 3.83 -25.37 -20.46
N ASN A 599 3.37 -25.40 -21.72
CA ASN A 599 2.55 -26.46 -22.29
C ASN A 599 3.31 -27.14 -23.44
N MET A 600 3.64 -28.42 -23.28
CA MET A 600 4.20 -29.27 -24.33
C MET A 600 3.10 -30.18 -24.86
N TYR A 601 2.91 -30.25 -26.19
CA TYR A 601 1.76 -30.96 -26.78
C TYR A 601 2.05 -31.77 -28.06
N GLY A 602 3.32 -31.90 -28.45
CA GLY A 602 3.75 -32.76 -29.56
C GLY A 602 5.24 -33.10 -29.52
N ASP A 603 5.67 -34.02 -30.38
CA ASP A 603 7.03 -34.58 -30.40
C ASP A 603 8.11 -33.56 -30.80
N GLY A 604 7.74 -32.42 -31.40
CA GLY A 604 8.61 -31.27 -31.63
C GLY A 604 8.98 -30.47 -30.36
N SER A 605 8.41 -30.81 -29.20
CA SER A 605 8.71 -30.16 -27.92
C SER A 605 10.11 -30.54 -27.42
N PRO A 606 10.98 -29.56 -27.07
CA PRO A 606 12.23 -29.84 -26.37
C PRO A 606 11.98 -30.67 -25.10
N GLY A 607 12.92 -31.53 -24.73
CA GLY A 607 12.86 -32.25 -23.46
C GLY A 607 12.91 -31.30 -22.26
N ILE A 608 12.33 -31.75 -21.15
CA ILE A 608 12.56 -31.17 -19.82
C ILE A 608 13.96 -31.57 -19.35
N ASP A 609 14.68 -30.67 -18.69
CA ASP A 609 16.09 -30.81 -18.28
C ASP A 609 16.46 -32.09 -17.50
N LYS A 610 15.47 -32.83 -16.98
CA LYS A 610 15.63 -34.13 -16.29
C LYS A 610 15.32 -35.36 -17.17
N GLY A 611 15.29 -35.19 -18.50
CA GLY A 611 15.21 -36.30 -19.47
C GLY A 611 13.81 -36.84 -19.77
N VAL A 612 12.76 -36.01 -19.66
CA VAL A 612 11.37 -36.38 -20.00
C VAL A 612 10.84 -35.50 -21.13
N SER A 613 10.16 -36.13 -22.08
CA SER A 613 9.61 -35.52 -23.30
C SER A 613 8.16 -35.98 -23.55
N ILE A 614 7.51 -35.41 -24.56
CA ILE A 614 6.35 -36.07 -25.20
C ILE A 614 6.80 -37.44 -25.76
N GLY A 615 5.89 -38.41 -25.76
CA GLY A 615 6.19 -39.79 -26.14
C GLY A 615 6.94 -40.63 -25.10
N SER A 616 7.49 -40.04 -24.03
CA SER A 616 8.15 -40.76 -22.92
C SER A 616 7.20 -41.74 -22.22
N ASP A 617 7.73 -42.82 -21.61
CA ASP A 617 6.91 -43.75 -20.84
C ASP A 617 6.52 -43.19 -19.46
N ARG A 618 5.39 -43.67 -18.93
CA ARG A 618 4.87 -43.20 -17.64
C ARG A 618 5.80 -43.47 -16.46
N ASN A 619 6.56 -44.56 -16.43
CA ASN A 619 7.46 -44.83 -15.30
C ASN A 619 8.64 -43.85 -15.27
N SER A 620 9.13 -43.44 -16.45
CA SER A 620 10.17 -42.40 -16.56
C SER A 620 9.64 -41.02 -16.18
N ALA A 621 8.40 -40.68 -16.52
CA ALA A 621 7.75 -39.46 -16.03
C ALA A 621 7.59 -39.46 -14.50
N GLU A 622 7.12 -40.56 -13.90
CA GLU A 622 6.91 -40.66 -12.44
C GLU A 622 8.23 -40.72 -11.64
N ARG A 623 9.37 -41.12 -12.24
CA ARG A 623 10.70 -40.91 -11.65
C ARG A 623 11.09 -39.42 -11.54
N VAL A 624 10.62 -38.58 -12.46
CA VAL A 624 11.02 -37.17 -12.56
C VAL A 624 10.09 -36.23 -11.79
N PHE A 625 8.77 -36.38 -11.96
CA PHE A 625 7.78 -35.54 -11.28
C PHE A 625 7.44 -36.04 -9.86
N GLY A 626 7.84 -37.27 -9.52
CA GLY A 626 7.56 -37.93 -8.25
C GLY A 626 6.20 -38.65 -8.25
N LYS A 627 5.70 -38.95 -7.05
CA LYS A 627 4.42 -39.66 -6.89
C LYS A 627 3.25 -38.76 -7.30
N ARG A 628 2.27 -39.35 -8.00
CA ARG A 628 1.00 -38.70 -8.35
C ARG A 628 0.27 -38.24 -7.08
N PHE A 629 -0.11 -36.97 -7.07
CA PHE A 629 -0.88 -36.33 -6.00
C PHE A 629 -2.38 -36.32 -6.29
N GLN A 630 -2.77 -35.98 -7.52
CA GLN A 630 -4.19 -35.78 -7.89
C GLN A 630 -4.51 -36.34 -9.30
N LYS A 631 -5.77 -36.29 -9.70
CA LYS A 631 -6.22 -36.38 -11.10
C LYS A 631 -7.21 -35.24 -11.35
N ASN A 632 -7.02 -34.49 -12.43
CA ASN A 632 -7.93 -33.44 -12.87
C ASN A 632 -8.35 -33.71 -14.31
N GLY A 633 -9.60 -34.14 -14.52
CA GLY A 633 -10.10 -34.57 -15.84
C GLY A 633 -9.22 -35.65 -16.47
N ALA A 634 -8.59 -35.33 -17.61
CA ALA A 634 -7.69 -36.22 -18.34
C ALA A 634 -6.22 -36.19 -17.86
N TYR A 635 -5.86 -35.27 -16.97
CA TYR A 635 -4.49 -35.08 -16.48
C TYR A 635 -4.26 -35.75 -15.12
N LEU A 636 -3.06 -36.30 -14.92
CA LEU A 636 -2.55 -36.72 -13.62
C LEU A 636 -1.68 -35.58 -13.05
N GLY A 637 -1.97 -35.15 -11.83
CA GLY A 637 -1.26 -34.05 -11.16
C GLY A 637 -0.15 -34.58 -10.26
N TYR A 638 1.02 -33.97 -10.37
CA TYR A 638 2.22 -34.23 -9.60
C TYR A 638 2.66 -32.91 -8.95
N THR A 639 3.06 -32.97 -7.67
CA THR A 639 3.45 -31.80 -6.88
C THR A 639 4.75 -32.01 -6.09
N GLN A 640 5.21 -33.26 -5.96
CA GLN A 640 6.33 -33.64 -5.09
C GLN A 640 7.65 -32.96 -5.51
N ASN A 641 7.89 -32.83 -6.82
CA ASN A 641 9.12 -32.26 -7.36
C ASN A 641 8.90 -30.93 -8.10
N GLY A 642 7.76 -30.26 -7.89
CA GLY A 642 7.26 -29.11 -8.68
C GLY A 642 5.84 -29.38 -9.19
N ASN A 643 5.07 -28.34 -9.52
CA ASN A 643 3.70 -28.50 -10.00
C ASN A 643 3.69 -28.93 -11.48
N THR A 644 3.11 -30.07 -11.77
CA THR A 644 3.08 -30.61 -13.14
C THR A 644 1.85 -31.47 -13.39
N PHE A 645 1.18 -31.23 -14.51
CA PHE A 645 0.02 -32.01 -14.96
C PHE A 645 0.37 -32.75 -16.25
N VAL A 646 0.33 -34.08 -16.22
CA VAL A 646 0.67 -34.93 -17.37
C VAL A 646 -0.56 -35.69 -17.85
N LYS A 647 -0.85 -35.59 -19.14
CA LYS A 647 -1.84 -36.42 -19.83
C LYS A 647 -1.14 -37.58 -20.50
N TYR A 648 -1.74 -38.77 -20.47
CA TYR A 648 -1.15 -39.98 -21.04
C TYR A 648 -2.06 -40.61 -22.11
N ARG A 649 -1.47 -41.06 -23.22
CA ARG A 649 -2.14 -41.82 -24.29
C ARG A 649 -1.37 -43.14 -24.48
N LYS A 650 -2.06 -44.28 -24.39
CA LYS A 650 -1.44 -45.63 -24.47
C LYS A 650 -0.20 -45.80 -23.56
N ASN A 651 -0.28 -45.30 -22.32
CA ASN A 651 0.80 -45.28 -21.30
C ASN A 651 2.09 -44.50 -21.66
N ARG A 652 2.06 -43.69 -22.72
CA ARG A 652 3.09 -42.67 -23.03
C ARG A 652 2.56 -41.27 -22.75
N VAL A 653 3.47 -40.34 -22.50
CA VAL A 653 3.19 -38.91 -22.32
C VAL A 653 2.57 -38.35 -23.61
N ASP A 654 1.40 -37.72 -23.46
CA ASP A 654 0.63 -37.11 -24.55
C ASP A 654 0.78 -35.58 -24.54
N GLN A 655 0.70 -34.97 -23.35
CA GLN A 655 0.84 -33.54 -23.10
C GLN A 655 1.41 -33.34 -21.70
N ILE A 656 2.27 -32.33 -21.52
CA ILE A 656 2.79 -31.89 -20.20
C ILE A 656 2.42 -30.42 -20.01
N ILE A 657 1.97 -30.08 -18.80
CA ILE A 657 1.78 -28.72 -18.33
C ILE A 657 2.63 -28.52 -17.07
N LEU A 658 3.52 -27.52 -17.08
CA LEU A 658 4.35 -27.10 -15.95
C LEU A 658 3.81 -25.79 -15.37
N GLN A 659 3.73 -25.69 -14.03
CA GLN A 659 3.30 -24.52 -13.26
C GLN A 659 4.20 -24.31 -12.04
#